data_AF-A0A937PWD2-F1
#
_entry.id   AF-A0A937PWD2-F1
#
_cell.length_a   1.000
_cell.length_b   1.000
_cell.length_c   1.000
_cell.angle_alpha   90.00
_cell.angle_beta   90.00
_cell.angle_gamma   90.00
#
_symmetry.space_group_name_H-M   'P 1'
#
loop_
_entity.id
_entity.type
_entity.pdbx_description
1 polymer ?
#
loop_
_entity_poly.entity_id
_entity_poly.type
_entity_poly.pdbx_seq_one_letter_code
_entity_poly.pdbx_strand_id
1 'polypeptide(L)'
;MRTATRQTYAGIIIAACTMLVLIQSPLSGADDPADVNMQSLKSAIRDLTKTFPDEYTAGKRYLRALEGYEKRLPEIAKALRQGDGSAAGQVERIRALKRKALLDNPLLDFDRLLVIKRKPTGDPRRETGDESNDKGLGKFLGLPQQSSWQLHTIPNTTGWENEIAVLSPVRPNGKIATLFTPRNGSLINEMDLHFDAEKLMFSMPDKNKKWQIFEIDIDGGNLRQLSPDDQPDVHSLDSCYLPNDNIAYVSTAPFQGVPCNAAVNVGMLYTMDRRSENVRQVCFEQDHNFCPTVMPDGRILYLRWEYTDTPHVWARFLFTMNPDGTTQREFYGSGGYWPNGIFFARPVPGHPTKVVGIVTGHHVGRVGELVVFDPALGRRETEGVVQRIPNRGQEVQPLIQDKLALNSWPKFLHPWPLSEKYFLVSCKPTPGSLWGIYLVDVFDNILLIKEVDGYALLEPVPLRKTKRPPVIPDRVDLRRKDAIVYLENIYKGPGLKDVPHGSVKKLRLFTYHFAYHRVAGINHRVGADGPWEPKRVLGTVPVEIDGSAMFRVPANTPISIQPIDADGNALQLMRSWMTAMPGEIVSCVGCHEKQNAGPANRKTIASRLVPAEIEPWNGPVRGFSFAREVQPVLDKYCLSCHNGKPRKDGQEIPDLRGDRNAFVVTKNSDPRVVFVSDTPKEKLFGKYGGIFEPSYIELRKLVRVGGFESDLRILSPGEFHTNTSELFQMLRKGHHGVQLDPEAWDRLATWIDLNTPCHGTWREIVGVKKTANDHRRRRELRTLYAGLNDDPEIYPETPQPKTQPVHPRHIPTATVEAPAVADWPFDATRAKAKQTVAGPTSRSIDLGNGVKLDLVLIPAGEFVMGEKNGSSDELPLTPVRIKKPFWMGKFEVTNEQYACFDPSHDSKFEHKGSWVFSEGHLGWLLNHPKQPVVRVSWKEAVDFCRRLSEKTGENMTLPTEAQWEWACRAGSDSPMHFGDLDTDFSKLANMADVTIRQLAYDTDGRYTMDITPRDARFDDKRLVTANVGTYRPNVWGLYDMHGNVAEWTRSAYKPYPYEADDGRSKISAPAERAVRGGSWRDRPKRCRSAFRLSYPNWQKVYNVGFRIVIQPPRAHGK
;
A
#
# COMPACT_ATOMS: atom_id res chain seq x y z
N MET A 1 27.37 -29.14 6.39
CA MET A 1 27.37 -28.79 7.83
C MET A 1 26.25 -27.78 8.04
N ARG A 2 24.98 -28.19 8.05
CA ARG A 2 24.20 -28.72 9.19
C ARG A 2 24.43 -27.97 10.51
N THR A 3 23.37 -27.25 10.91
CA THR A 3 22.90 -26.99 12.28
C THR A 3 23.88 -26.32 13.25
N ALA A 4 23.63 -25.05 13.56
CA ALA A 4 23.38 -24.57 14.93
C ALA A 4 23.36 -23.03 14.97
N THR A 5 22.48 -22.49 15.81
CA THR A 5 22.39 -21.11 16.35
C THR A 5 21.21 -20.24 15.89
N ARG A 6 19.99 -20.64 16.29
CA ARG A 6 18.89 -19.72 16.61
C ARG A 6 18.04 -20.30 17.76
N GLN A 7 18.51 -20.13 18.98
CA GLN A 7 17.71 -20.22 20.20
C GLN A 7 18.38 -19.36 21.26
N THR A 8 17.84 -18.17 21.48
CA THR A 8 17.89 -17.40 22.74
C THR A 8 17.02 -16.16 22.53
N TYR A 9 16.33 -15.71 23.58
CA TYR A 9 15.25 -14.71 23.61
C TYR A 9 13.83 -15.24 23.36
N ALA A 10 13.45 -16.32 24.05
CA ALA A 10 12.04 -16.64 24.36
C ALA A 10 11.93 -17.43 25.69
N GLY A 11 12.69 -17.05 26.70
CA GLY A 11 12.58 -17.62 28.04
C GLY A 11 12.98 -16.57 29.05
N ILE A 12 12.00 -16.09 29.83
CA ILE A 12 12.08 -15.33 31.11
C ILE A 12 10.74 -14.60 31.44
N ILE A 13 9.64 -14.83 30.70
CA ILE A 13 8.28 -14.44 31.14
C ILE A 13 7.34 -15.65 31.08
N ILE A 14 7.76 -16.78 31.67
CA ILE A 14 6.88 -17.90 32.04
C ILE A 14 7.45 -18.51 33.33
N ALA A 15 7.42 -17.74 34.42
CA ALA A 15 7.86 -18.20 35.73
C ALA A 15 7.18 -17.41 36.85
N ALA A 16 5.86 -17.24 36.80
CA ALA A 16 5.10 -16.64 37.92
C ALA A 16 3.62 -17.07 38.02
N CYS A 17 3.14 -18.06 37.25
CA CYS A 17 1.76 -18.57 37.38
C CYS A 17 1.67 -20.11 37.49
N THR A 18 2.79 -20.78 37.79
CA THR A 18 2.84 -22.25 37.91
C THR A 18 3.07 -22.67 39.37
N MET A 19 2.20 -22.25 40.27
CA MET A 19 2.05 -22.88 41.59
C MET A 19 0.59 -22.76 42.06
N LEU A 20 -0.29 -23.55 41.45
CA LEU A 20 -1.48 -24.17 42.04
C LEU A 20 -2.30 -24.78 40.90
N VAL A 21 -1.96 -26.00 40.48
CA VAL A 21 -2.86 -27.12 40.13
C VAL A 21 -1.95 -28.32 39.84
N LEU A 22 -1.73 -29.17 40.84
CA LEU A 22 -1.53 -30.59 40.61
C LEU A 22 -2.91 -31.16 40.23
N ILE A 23 -3.02 -31.92 39.12
CA ILE A 23 -3.96 -33.03 38.83
C ILE A 23 -4.25 -33.18 37.31
N GLN A 24 -3.89 -34.36 36.77
CA GLN A 24 -4.47 -35.12 35.65
C GLN A 24 -4.32 -34.66 34.18
N SER A 25 -3.91 -35.63 33.36
CA SER A 25 -3.92 -35.63 31.89
C SER A 25 -5.28 -35.17 31.31
N PRO A 26 -5.30 -34.34 30.24
CA PRO A 26 -6.54 -33.96 29.58
C PRO A 26 -7.15 -35.16 28.83
N LEU A 27 -8.47 -35.30 28.91
CA LEU A 27 -9.24 -36.15 28.00
C LEU A 27 -9.10 -35.55 26.60
N SER A 28 -8.69 -36.32 25.59
CA SER A 28 -8.59 -35.85 24.19
C SER A 28 -9.71 -36.44 23.35
N GLY A 29 -10.44 -35.61 22.59
CA GLY A 29 -11.40 -36.06 21.58
C GLY A 29 -12.86 -36.06 22.05
N ALA A 30 -13.68 -36.91 21.42
CA ALA A 30 -15.15 -36.91 21.52
C ALA A 30 -15.73 -37.08 22.93
N ASP A 31 -14.92 -37.39 23.95
CA ASP A 31 -15.36 -37.65 25.32
C ASP A 31 -15.02 -36.53 26.32
N ASP A 32 -14.48 -35.38 25.89
CA ASP A 32 -14.17 -34.25 26.77
C ASP A 32 -15.40 -33.36 27.05
N PRO A 33 -15.87 -33.19 28.31
CA PRO A 33 -16.94 -32.26 28.66
C PRO A 33 -16.61 -30.78 28.36
N ALA A 34 -15.33 -30.41 28.24
CA ALA A 34 -14.88 -29.06 27.94
C ALA A 34 -15.18 -28.61 26.49
N ASP A 35 -15.52 -29.56 25.60
CA ASP A 35 -15.98 -29.31 24.21
C ASP A 35 -17.30 -28.52 24.15
N VAL A 36 -18.05 -28.47 25.25
CA VAL A 36 -19.19 -27.56 25.41
C VAL A 36 -18.75 -26.34 26.21
N ASN A 37 -18.40 -25.26 25.51
CA ASN A 37 -18.19 -23.96 26.15
C ASN A 37 -19.51 -23.46 26.78
N MET A 38 -19.71 -23.79 28.06
CA MET A 38 -20.95 -23.47 28.79
C MET A 38 -21.19 -21.97 28.90
N GLN A 39 -20.13 -21.16 28.97
CA GLN A 39 -20.27 -19.70 29.07
C GLN A 39 -20.75 -19.10 27.75
N SER A 40 -20.23 -19.57 26.61
CA SER A 40 -20.73 -19.25 25.28
C SER A 40 -22.20 -19.60 25.12
N LEU A 41 -22.58 -20.82 25.53
CA LEU A 41 -23.96 -21.29 25.42
C LEU A 41 -24.91 -20.49 26.33
N LYS A 42 -24.52 -20.24 27.59
CA LYS A 42 -25.28 -19.38 28.51
C LYS A 42 -25.45 -17.96 27.95
N SER A 43 -24.41 -17.41 27.32
CA SER A 43 -24.47 -16.08 26.70
C SER A 43 -25.50 -16.05 25.58
N ALA A 44 -25.47 -17.04 24.68
CA ALA A 44 -26.46 -17.16 23.61
C ALA A 44 -27.89 -17.35 24.16
N ILE A 45 -28.10 -18.22 25.15
CA ILE A 45 -29.43 -18.43 25.76
C ILE A 45 -29.95 -17.15 26.41
N ARG A 46 -29.11 -16.41 27.13
CA ARG A 46 -29.48 -15.12 27.74
C ARG A 46 -29.83 -14.09 26.68
N ASP A 47 -29.04 -14.03 25.61
CA ASP A 47 -29.28 -13.13 24.48
C ASP A 47 -30.62 -13.43 23.78
N LEU A 48 -30.88 -14.69 23.45
CA LEU A 48 -32.15 -15.14 22.86
C LEU A 48 -33.34 -14.89 23.79
N THR A 49 -33.21 -15.21 25.08
CA THR A 49 -34.27 -14.97 26.07
C THR A 49 -34.60 -13.48 26.20
N LYS A 50 -33.58 -12.62 26.12
CA LYS A 50 -33.73 -11.16 26.21
C LYS A 50 -34.31 -10.57 24.93
N THR A 51 -33.83 -11.03 23.77
CA THR A 51 -34.17 -10.47 22.46
C THR A 51 -35.55 -10.97 21.99
N PHE A 52 -35.90 -12.21 22.33
CA PHE A 52 -37.15 -12.87 21.93
C PHE A 52 -37.88 -13.47 23.15
N PRO A 53 -38.36 -12.64 24.09
CA PRO A 53 -38.96 -13.12 25.34
C PRO A 53 -40.22 -13.98 25.12
N ASP A 54 -40.98 -13.69 24.06
CA ASP A 54 -42.25 -14.36 23.76
C ASP A 54 -42.09 -15.61 22.90
N GLU A 55 -41.02 -15.70 22.09
CA GLU A 55 -40.77 -16.82 21.19
C GLU A 55 -39.80 -17.84 21.81
N TYR A 56 -38.79 -17.39 22.56
CA TYR A 56 -37.78 -18.25 23.21
C TYR A 56 -38.12 -18.59 24.68
N THR A 57 -39.34 -19.07 24.90
CA THR A 57 -39.93 -19.27 26.25
C THR A 57 -39.18 -20.28 27.13
N ALA A 58 -38.44 -21.22 26.53
CA ALA A 58 -37.69 -22.25 27.24
C ALA A 58 -36.34 -21.77 27.82
N GLY A 59 -35.90 -20.54 27.53
CA GLY A 59 -34.56 -20.06 27.89
C GLY A 59 -34.23 -20.15 29.39
N LYS A 60 -35.17 -19.77 30.27
CA LYS A 60 -35.00 -19.90 31.74
C LYS A 60 -34.79 -21.36 32.17
N ARG A 61 -35.49 -22.31 31.53
CA ARG A 61 -35.34 -23.74 31.79
C ARG A 61 -33.97 -24.25 31.33
N TYR A 62 -33.48 -23.78 30.18
CA TYR A 62 -32.15 -24.14 29.69
C TYR A 62 -31.03 -23.62 30.58
N LEU A 63 -31.12 -22.38 31.07
CA LEU A 63 -30.15 -21.84 32.02
C LEU A 63 -30.08 -22.66 33.32
N ARG A 64 -31.23 -22.99 33.92
CA ARG A 64 -31.29 -23.85 35.12
C ARG A 64 -30.69 -25.23 34.88
N ALA A 65 -30.98 -25.84 33.72
CA ALA A 65 -30.41 -27.14 33.36
C ALA A 65 -28.88 -27.06 33.23
N LEU A 66 -28.36 -25.99 32.60
CA LEU A 66 -26.91 -25.78 32.47
C LEU A 66 -26.23 -25.54 33.82
N GLU A 67 -26.84 -24.77 34.73
CA GLU A 67 -26.33 -24.62 36.10
C GLU A 67 -26.28 -25.96 36.85
N GLY A 68 -27.26 -26.83 36.63
CA GLY A 68 -27.26 -28.18 37.17
C GLY A 68 -26.11 -29.04 36.63
N TYR A 69 -25.83 -28.98 35.33
CA TYR A 69 -24.70 -29.69 34.72
C TYR A 69 -23.34 -29.10 35.14
N GLU A 70 -23.23 -27.78 35.26
CA GLU A 70 -21.99 -27.11 35.66
C GLU A 70 -21.56 -27.50 37.07
N LYS A 71 -22.51 -27.64 38.00
CA LYS A 71 -22.22 -28.16 39.34
C LYS A 71 -21.70 -29.60 39.35
N ARG A 72 -22.14 -30.41 38.38
CA ARG A 72 -21.79 -31.84 38.25
C ARG A 72 -20.59 -32.09 37.34
N LEU A 73 -20.10 -31.08 36.62
CA LEU A 73 -18.99 -31.19 35.67
C LEU A 73 -17.72 -31.82 36.29
N PRO A 74 -17.27 -31.44 37.51
CA PRO A 74 -16.10 -32.05 38.13
C PRO A 74 -16.27 -33.56 38.36
N GLU A 75 -17.47 -33.99 38.73
CA GLU A 75 -17.80 -35.40 38.94
C GLU A 75 -17.83 -36.18 37.62
N ILE A 76 -18.48 -35.60 36.59
CA ILE A 76 -18.55 -36.17 35.23
C ILE A 76 -17.14 -36.33 34.64
N ALA A 77 -16.30 -35.29 34.73
CA ALA A 77 -14.93 -35.31 34.24
C ALA A 77 -14.07 -36.36 34.98
N LYS A 78 -14.25 -36.50 36.30
CA LYS A 78 -13.59 -37.55 37.08
C LYS A 78 -14.02 -38.94 36.64
N ALA A 79 -15.32 -39.17 36.45
CA ALA A 79 -15.87 -40.47 36.03
C ALA A 79 -15.43 -40.86 34.61
N LEU A 80 -15.35 -39.90 33.67
CA LEU A 80 -14.81 -40.12 32.33
C LEU A 80 -13.34 -40.55 32.34
N ARG A 81 -12.50 -39.91 33.17
CA ARG A 81 -11.10 -40.33 33.35
C ARG A 81 -10.97 -41.74 33.97
N GLN A 82 -12.01 -42.23 34.61
CA GLN A 82 -12.08 -43.56 35.19
C GLN A 82 -12.73 -44.59 34.24
N GLY A 83 -13.08 -44.21 33.02
CA GLY A 83 -13.67 -45.11 32.02
C GLY A 83 -15.14 -45.47 32.25
N ASP A 84 -15.87 -44.68 33.04
CA ASP A 84 -17.29 -44.93 33.29
C ASP A 84 -18.17 -44.51 32.10
N GLY A 85 -18.75 -45.48 31.40
CA GLY A 85 -19.67 -45.26 30.28
C GLY A 85 -20.95 -44.48 30.64
N SER A 86 -21.33 -44.43 31.93
CA SER A 86 -22.47 -43.62 32.40
C SER A 86 -22.20 -42.11 32.30
N ALA A 87 -20.92 -41.72 32.42
CA ALA A 87 -20.47 -40.34 32.32
C ALA A 87 -20.47 -39.84 30.87
N ALA A 88 -20.15 -40.70 29.89
CA ALA A 88 -20.31 -40.41 28.47
C ALA A 88 -21.77 -40.08 28.12
N GLY A 89 -22.73 -40.83 28.67
CA GLY A 89 -24.15 -40.53 28.54
C GLY A 89 -24.58 -39.20 29.19
N GLN A 90 -23.84 -38.67 30.17
CA GLN A 90 -24.08 -37.32 30.70
C GLN A 90 -23.57 -36.23 29.74
N VAL A 91 -22.39 -36.42 29.13
CA VAL A 91 -21.85 -35.49 28.11
C VAL A 91 -22.79 -35.40 26.90
N GLU A 92 -23.32 -36.53 26.42
CA GLU A 92 -24.29 -36.53 25.33
C GLU A 92 -25.59 -35.78 25.68
N ARG A 93 -26.02 -35.83 26.95
CA ARG A 93 -27.16 -35.01 27.41
C ARG A 93 -26.84 -33.52 27.41
N ILE A 94 -25.63 -33.12 27.78
CA ILE A 94 -25.18 -31.71 27.70
C ILE A 94 -25.14 -31.25 26.24
N ARG A 95 -24.61 -32.08 25.33
CA ARG A 95 -24.59 -31.80 23.88
C ARG A 95 -26.00 -31.72 23.30
N ALA A 96 -26.90 -32.62 23.70
CA ALA A 96 -28.30 -32.59 23.30
C ALA A 96 -29.00 -31.32 23.80
N LEU A 97 -28.70 -30.87 25.03
CA LEU A 97 -29.20 -29.61 25.59
C LEU A 97 -28.67 -28.41 24.79
N LYS A 98 -27.36 -28.35 24.49
CA LYS A 98 -26.76 -27.31 23.62
C LYS A 98 -27.48 -27.27 22.28
N ARG A 99 -27.60 -28.42 21.63
CA ARG A 99 -28.27 -28.55 20.33
C ARG A 99 -29.71 -28.06 20.42
N LYS A 100 -30.48 -28.51 21.41
CA LYS A 100 -31.86 -28.08 21.58
C LYS A 100 -31.97 -26.59 21.85
N ALA A 101 -31.18 -26.06 22.78
CA ALA A 101 -31.22 -24.64 23.15
C ALA A 101 -30.92 -23.73 21.95
N LEU A 102 -29.93 -24.08 21.12
CA LEU A 102 -29.56 -23.29 19.95
C LEU A 102 -30.47 -23.54 18.73
N LEU A 103 -31.08 -24.73 18.57
CA LEU A 103 -32.05 -25.00 17.50
C LEU A 103 -33.45 -24.46 17.78
N ASP A 104 -33.78 -24.19 19.04
CA ASP A 104 -34.99 -23.46 19.44
C ASP A 104 -34.83 -21.94 19.19
N ASN A 105 -33.73 -21.47 18.59
CA ASN A 105 -33.49 -20.07 18.25
C ASN A 105 -34.60 -19.54 17.32
N PRO A 106 -35.34 -18.48 17.70
CA PRO A 106 -36.42 -17.91 16.89
C PRO A 106 -35.95 -17.38 15.54
N LEU A 107 -34.66 -17.06 15.36
CA LEU A 107 -34.10 -16.64 14.08
C LEU A 107 -34.05 -17.77 13.02
N LEU A 108 -34.28 -19.02 13.41
CA LEU A 108 -34.49 -20.16 12.51
C LEU A 108 -35.99 -20.35 12.21
N ASP A 109 -36.70 -19.26 11.90
CA ASP A 109 -38.14 -19.17 11.59
C ASP A 109 -38.50 -19.63 10.16
N PHE A 110 -37.62 -20.38 9.51
CA PHE A 110 -37.80 -20.90 8.16
C PHE A 110 -37.54 -22.41 8.13
N ASP A 111 -38.40 -23.12 7.40
CA ASP A 111 -38.32 -24.59 7.31
C ASP A 111 -37.41 -25.08 6.19
N ARG A 112 -37.12 -24.25 5.18
CA ARG A 112 -36.36 -24.65 3.99
C ARG A 112 -35.08 -23.84 3.84
N LEU A 113 -33.98 -24.52 3.56
CA LEU A 113 -32.67 -23.92 3.29
C LEU A 113 -32.14 -24.43 1.94
N LEU A 114 -31.85 -23.52 1.02
CA LEU A 114 -31.13 -23.82 -0.22
C LEU A 114 -29.64 -24.01 0.10
N VAL A 115 -29.03 -25.01 -0.52
CA VAL A 115 -27.60 -25.31 -0.44
C VAL A 115 -27.10 -25.82 -1.79
N ILE A 116 -25.83 -25.57 -2.09
CA ILE A 116 -25.12 -26.33 -3.11
C ILE A 116 -24.60 -27.60 -2.46
N LYS A 117 -25.03 -28.77 -2.94
CA LYS A 117 -24.49 -30.06 -2.55
C LYS A 117 -23.53 -30.53 -3.64
N ARG A 118 -22.25 -30.63 -3.30
CA ARG A 118 -21.17 -30.94 -4.25
C ARG A 118 -20.30 -32.05 -3.71
N LYS A 119 -19.97 -33.03 -4.56
CA LYS A 119 -18.90 -33.98 -4.27
C LYS A 119 -17.55 -33.33 -4.58
N PRO A 120 -16.69 -33.09 -3.58
CA PRO A 120 -15.36 -32.54 -3.82
C PRO A 120 -14.51 -33.48 -4.67
N THR A 121 -13.49 -32.95 -5.33
CA THR A 121 -12.50 -33.81 -6.00
C THR A 121 -11.60 -34.49 -4.96
N GLY A 122 -11.60 -35.83 -4.90
CA GLY A 122 -10.85 -36.62 -3.92
C GLY A 122 -11.49 -36.60 -2.52
N ASP A 123 -10.72 -36.95 -1.47
CA ASP A 123 -11.26 -37.04 -0.11
C ASP A 123 -11.85 -35.70 0.40
N PRO A 124 -13.14 -35.62 0.76
CA PRO A 124 -13.77 -34.43 1.34
C PRO A 124 -13.24 -34.05 2.73
N ARG A 125 -12.59 -34.98 3.43
CA ARG A 125 -12.00 -34.78 4.76
C ARG A 125 -10.57 -34.28 4.73
N ARG A 126 -9.97 -34.09 3.55
CA ARG A 126 -8.60 -33.57 3.42
C ARG A 126 -8.39 -32.28 4.22
N GLU A 127 -7.25 -32.19 4.87
CA GLU A 127 -6.81 -31.01 5.61
C GLU A 127 -6.33 -29.91 4.67
N THR A 128 -5.53 -30.31 3.66
CA THR A 128 -4.88 -29.43 2.70
C THR A 128 -5.44 -29.65 1.31
N GLY A 129 -5.17 -28.70 0.42
CA GLY A 129 -5.50 -28.83 -0.98
C GLY A 129 -4.56 -29.79 -1.73
N ASP A 130 -3.42 -29.24 -2.12
CA ASP A 130 -2.36 -29.89 -2.93
C ASP A 130 -1.12 -30.14 -2.07
N GLU A 131 -0.64 -31.40 -2.03
CA GLU A 131 0.51 -31.86 -1.25
C GLU A 131 1.85 -31.22 -1.66
N SER A 132 1.96 -30.72 -2.91
CA SER A 132 3.22 -30.21 -3.46
C SER A 132 3.47 -28.72 -3.21
N ASN A 133 2.44 -27.93 -2.91
CA ASN A 133 2.54 -26.46 -2.93
C ASN A 133 1.59 -25.70 -1.98
N ASP A 134 0.82 -26.37 -1.12
CA ASP A 134 0.04 -25.71 -0.06
C ASP A 134 -1.01 -24.68 -0.60
N LYS A 135 -1.48 -24.88 -1.84
CA LYS A 135 -2.37 -23.97 -2.59
C LYS A 135 -3.87 -24.18 -2.30
N GLY A 136 -4.26 -24.20 -1.02
CA GLY A 136 -5.64 -23.99 -0.55
C GLY A 136 -6.72 -25.05 -0.89
N LEU A 137 -7.84 -25.02 -0.15
CA LEU A 137 -8.98 -25.96 -0.33
C LEU A 137 -9.93 -25.58 -1.49
N GLY A 138 -9.78 -24.39 -2.08
CA GLY A 138 -10.76 -23.84 -3.04
C GLY A 138 -10.99 -24.72 -4.27
N LYS A 139 -9.92 -25.15 -4.95
CA LYS A 139 -10.00 -25.99 -6.17
C LYS A 139 -10.78 -27.29 -5.94
N PHE A 140 -10.61 -27.90 -4.77
CA PHE A 140 -11.25 -29.15 -4.39
C PHE A 140 -12.76 -29.01 -4.24
N LEU A 141 -13.18 -27.80 -3.91
CA LEU A 141 -14.58 -27.43 -3.76
C LEU A 141 -15.16 -26.83 -5.04
N GLY A 142 -14.46 -26.81 -6.18
CA GLY A 142 -14.94 -26.12 -7.39
C GLY A 142 -14.93 -24.59 -7.29
N LEU A 143 -14.11 -24.05 -6.37
CA LEU A 143 -13.80 -22.63 -6.22
C LEU A 143 -12.37 -22.35 -6.77
N PRO A 144 -11.97 -21.10 -7.03
CA PRO A 144 -10.62 -20.79 -7.51
C PRO A 144 -9.52 -21.35 -6.59
N GLN A 145 -8.46 -21.92 -7.20
CA GLN A 145 -7.38 -22.60 -6.49
C GLN A 145 -6.60 -21.64 -5.57
N GLN A 146 -6.31 -20.45 -6.07
CA GLN A 146 -5.63 -19.39 -5.34
C GLN A 146 -6.60 -18.23 -5.24
N SER A 147 -7.07 -17.98 -4.02
CA SER A 147 -8.37 -17.36 -3.75
C SER A 147 -8.55 -15.96 -4.24
N SER A 148 -7.45 -15.23 -4.34
CA SER A 148 -7.49 -13.80 -4.25
C SER A 148 -7.25 -13.13 -5.60
N TRP A 149 -6.69 -13.84 -6.58
CA TRP A 149 -6.35 -13.26 -7.88
C TRP A 149 -7.03 -13.92 -9.08
N GLN A 150 -7.97 -14.85 -8.90
CA GLN A 150 -8.70 -15.48 -10.00
C GLN A 150 -10.20 -15.37 -9.80
N LEU A 151 -10.94 -15.19 -10.89
CA LEU A 151 -12.39 -15.41 -10.95
C LEU A 151 -12.73 -16.91 -10.95
N HIS A 152 -14.02 -17.24 -10.86
CA HIS A 152 -14.51 -18.61 -11.02
C HIS A 152 -14.36 -19.19 -12.45
N THR A 153 -13.61 -18.52 -13.34
CA THR A 153 -13.29 -18.97 -14.70
C THR A 153 -12.25 -20.09 -14.74
N ILE A 154 -12.41 -21.12 -13.90
CA ILE A 154 -11.54 -22.30 -13.86
C ILE A 154 -11.81 -23.20 -15.09
N PRO A 155 -10.82 -23.96 -15.60
CA PRO A 155 -10.98 -24.74 -16.84
C PRO A 155 -11.80 -26.03 -16.67
N ASN A 156 -11.82 -26.64 -15.48
CA ASN A 156 -12.46 -27.94 -15.23
C ASN A 156 -13.88 -27.77 -14.70
N THR A 157 -14.82 -27.37 -15.55
CA THR A 157 -16.18 -26.99 -15.15
C THR A 157 -17.25 -28.07 -15.32
N THR A 158 -16.90 -29.23 -15.87
CA THR A 158 -17.82 -30.36 -16.15
C THR A 158 -17.36 -31.64 -15.46
N GLY A 159 -18.25 -32.64 -15.35
CA GLY A 159 -17.93 -33.94 -14.73
C GLY A 159 -18.01 -33.96 -13.19
N TRP A 160 -18.70 -32.98 -12.59
CA TRP A 160 -18.93 -32.89 -11.15
C TRP A 160 -20.28 -33.49 -10.75
N GLU A 161 -20.33 -34.16 -9.60
CA GLU A 161 -21.60 -34.38 -8.89
C GLU A 161 -21.94 -33.12 -8.11
N ASN A 162 -22.82 -32.30 -8.68
CA ASN A 162 -23.10 -30.95 -8.21
C ASN A 162 -24.58 -30.63 -8.40
N GLU A 163 -25.26 -30.16 -7.37
CA GLU A 163 -26.69 -29.86 -7.41
C GLU A 163 -27.05 -28.69 -6.49
N ILE A 164 -28.12 -27.97 -6.86
CA ILE A 164 -28.84 -27.11 -5.93
C ILE A 164 -29.84 -28.01 -5.20
N ALA A 165 -29.82 -27.99 -3.87
CA ALA A 165 -30.66 -28.83 -3.04
C ALA A 165 -31.33 -28.03 -1.93
N VAL A 166 -32.43 -28.57 -1.41
CA VAL A 166 -33.23 -28.01 -0.32
C VAL A 166 -33.13 -28.91 0.89
N LEU A 167 -32.63 -28.37 2.01
CA LEU A 167 -32.71 -29.00 3.33
C LEU A 167 -34.03 -28.61 4.00
N SER A 168 -34.81 -29.62 4.43
CA SER A 168 -36.08 -29.41 5.13
C SER A 168 -36.41 -30.56 6.12
N PRO A 169 -36.81 -30.27 7.38
CA PRO A 169 -36.66 -28.96 8.04
C PRO A 169 -35.18 -28.59 8.22
N VAL A 170 -34.87 -27.33 8.53
CA VAL A 170 -33.49 -26.85 8.77
C VAL A 170 -32.95 -27.34 10.12
N ARG A 171 -32.69 -28.65 10.22
CA ARG A 171 -32.29 -29.38 11.43
C ARG A 171 -31.38 -30.57 11.04
N PRO A 172 -30.61 -31.16 11.98
CA PRO A 172 -29.75 -32.32 11.70
C PRO A 172 -30.44 -33.53 11.05
N ASN A 173 -31.67 -33.80 11.45
CA ASN A 173 -32.50 -34.88 10.90
C ASN A 173 -33.29 -34.47 9.65
N GLY A 174 -33.14 -33.23 9.16
CA GLY A 174 -33.77 -32.75 7.94
C GLY A 174 -33.34 -33.56 6.72
N LYS A 175 -34.26 -33.70 5.75
CA LYS A 175 -34.00 -34.36 4.48
C LYS A 175 -33.45 -33.35 3.48
N ILE A 176 -32.53 -33.79 2.62
CA ILE A 176 -32.02 -33.01 1.50
C ILE A 176 -32.69 -33.55 0.24
N ALA A 177 -33.38 -32.68 -0.50
CA ALA A 177 -33.99 -32.97 -1.79
C ALA A 177 -33.37 -32.11 -2.88
N THR A 178 -33.08 -32.70 -4.03
CA THR A 178 -32.53 -31.98 -5.19
C THR A 178 -33.57 -31.05 -5.79
N LEU A 179 -33.21 -29.77 -5.96
CA LEU A 179 -34.00 -28.79 -6.72
C LEU A 179 -33.58 -28.80 -8.19
N PHE A 180 -32.27 -28.79 -8.45
CA PHE A 180 -31.74 -28.70 -9.80
C PHE A 180 -30.39 -29.42 -9.92
N THR A 181 -30.26 -30.23 -10.97
CA THR A 181 -28.99 -30.85 -11.37
C THR A 181 -28.61 -30.34 -12.77
N PRO A 182 -27.42 -29.74 -12.93
CA PRO A 182 -26.95 -29.24 -14.21
C PRO A 182 -26.59 -30.39 -15.15
N ARG A 183 -26.81 -30.19 -16.44
CA ARG A 183 -26.40 -31.18 -17.47
C ARG A 183 -24.88 -31.36 -17.46
N ASN A 184 -24.42 -32.57 -17.81
CA ASN A 184 -23.01 -32.96 -17.93
C ASN A 184 -22.18 -32.76 -16.64
N GLY A 185 -22.83 -32.68 -15.48
CA GLY A 185 -22.15 -32.42 -14.21
C GLY A 185 -21.45 -31.06 -14.20
N SER A 186 -22.09 -30.02 -14.72
CA SER A 186 -21.52 -28.68 -14.74
C SER A 186 -21.45 -28.08 -13.32
N LEU A 187 -20.48 -27.21 -13.05
CA LEU A 187 -20.43 -26.46 -11.80
C LEU A 187 -21.52 -25.38 -11.76
N ILE A 188 -22.02 -25.13 -10.54
CA ILE A 188 -22.98 -24.08 -10.19
C ILE A 188 -22.38 -23.33 -9.01
N ASN A 189 -22.28 -22.01 -9.04
CA ASN A 189 -21.82 -21.23 -7.90
C ASN A 189 -22.65 -19.95 -7.78
N GLU A 190 -22.49 -19.21 -6.68
CA GLU A 190 -22.95 -17.82 -6.54
C GLU A 190 -24.49 -17.70 -6.59
N MET A 191 -25.18 -18.47 -5.76
CA MET A 191 -26.63 -18.42 -5.59
C MET A 191 -27.08 -17.09 -4.95
N ASP A 192 -28.06 -16.45 -5.60
CA ASP A 192 -28.75 -15.28 -5.09
C ASP A 192 -30.27 -15.47 -5.20
N LEU A 193 -30.96 -15.48 -4.07
CA LEU A 193 -32.41 -15.70 -4.01
C LEU A 193 -33.12 -14.35 -4.17
N HIS A 194 -34.11 -14.31 -5.06
CA HIS A 194 -34.91 -13.11 -5.28
C HIS A 194 -35.70 -12.72 -4.03
N PHE A 195 -36.02 -11.43 -3.85
CA PHE A 195 -36.62 -10.91 -2.62
C PHE A 195 -37.99 -11.54 -2.28
N ASP A 196 -38.75 -11.99 -3.28
CA ASP A 196 -40.03 -12.69 -3.12
C ASP A 196 -39.89 -14.20 -2.87
N ALA A 197 -38.67 -14.74 -2.91
CA ALA A 197 -38.35 -16.16 -2.79
C ALA A 197 -39.05 -17.08 -3.80
N GLU A 198 -39.42 -16.57 -4.97
CA GLU A 198 -40.03 -17.35 -6.05
C GLU A 198 -39.00 -17.83 -7.08
N LYS A 199 -37.86 -17.14 -7.18
CA LYS A 199 -36.81 -17.40 -8.17
C LYS A 199 -35.41 -17.32 -7.59
N LEU A 200 -34.49 -18.06 -8.19
CA LEU A 200 -33.10 -18.18 -7.78
C LEU A 200 -32.18 -17.90 -8.97
N MET A 201 -31.23 -16.99 -8.80
CA MET A 201 -30.17 -16.72 -9.77
C MET A 201 -28.88 -17.41 -9.34
N PHE A 202 -28.07 -17.86 -10.30
CA PHE A 202 -26.77 -18.49 -10.06
C PHE A 202 -25.88 -18.47 -11.32
N SER A 203 -24.59 -18.72 -11.15
CA SER A 203 -23.62 -18.84 -12.25
C SER A 203 -23.40 -20.29 -12.66
N MET A 204 -23.42 -20.57 -13.96
CA MET A 204 -23.18 -21.91 -14.52
C MET A 204 -22.54 -21.80 -15.92
N PRO A 205 -21.65 -22.73 -16.34
CA PRO A 205 -21.18 -22.79 -17.72
C PRO A 205 -22.32 -23.05 -18.71
N ASP A 206 -22.35 -22.29 -19.80
CA ASP A 206 -23.24 -22.49 -20.94
C ASP A 206 -22.75 -23.63 -21.87
N LYS A 207 -23.44 -23.81 -23.01
CA LYS A 207 -23.07 -24.78 -24.05
C LYS A 207 -21.66 -24.55 -24.63
N ASN A 208 -21.14 -23.34 -24.57
CA ASN A 208 -19.80 -22.95 -25.03
C ASN A 208 -18.74 -23.03 -23.92
N LYS A 209 -19.11 -23.58 -22.75
CA LYS A 209 -18.26 -23.66 -21.55
C LYS A 209 -17.87 -22.29 -21.00
N LYS A 210 -18.64 -21.26 -21.30
CA LYS A 210 -18.51 -19.92 -20.71
C LYS A 210 -19.43 -19.82 -19.51
N TRP A 211 -18.88 -19.43 -18.35
CA TRP A 211 -19.69 -18.99 -17.22
C TRP A 211 -20.68 -17.91 -17.65
N GLN A 212 -21.97 -18.18 -17.41
CA GLN A 212 -23.10 -17.31 -17.67
C GLN A 212 -24.04 -17.32 -16.46
N ILE A 213 -24.96 -16.37 -16.43
CA ILE A 213 -25.93 -16.18 -15.35
C ILE A 213 -27.22 -16.90 -15.73
N PHE A 214 -27.76 -17.71 -14.83
CA PHE A 214 -29.01 -18.44 -15.01
C PHE A 214 -29.99 -18.09 -13.90
N GLU A 215 -31.28 -18.16 -14.24
CA GLU A 215 -32.40 -18.05 -13.30
C GLU A 215 -33.27 -19.31 -13.41
N ILE A 216 -33.76 -19.78 -12.27
CA ILE A 216 -34.69 -20.90 -12.15
C ILE A 216 -35.79 -20.55 -11.16
N ASP A 217 -36.99 -21.08 -11.36
CA ASP A 217 -38.05 -20.99 -10.37
C ASP A 217 -37.80 -21.96 -9.22
N ILE A 218 -38.31 -21.65 -8.03
CA ILE A 218 -38.09 -22.45 -6.80
C ILE A 218 -38.79 -23.82 -6.82
N ASP A 219 -39.63 -24.09 -7.81
CA ASP A 219 -40.16 -25.43 -8.09
C ASP A 219 -39.24 -26.29 -8.98
N GLY A 220 -38.13 -25.73 -9.48
CA GLY A 220 -37.18 -26.37 -10.39
C GLY A 220 -37.52 -26.19 -11.87
N GLY A 221 -38.59 -25.45 -12.20
CA GLY A 221 -39.01 -25.12 -13.56
C GLY A 221 -38.33 -23.88 -14.14
N ASN A 222 -38.65 -23.58 -15.41
CA ASN A 222 -38.32 -22.31 -16.09
C ASN A 222 -36.84 -21.88 -16.06
N LEU A 223 -35.91 -22.85 -16.05
CA LEU A 223 -34.49 -22.56 -16.18
C LEU A 223 -34.20 -21.78 -17.47
N ARG A 224 -33.58 -20.61 -17.34
CA ARG A 224 -33.14 -19.78 -18.46
C ARG A 224 -31.84 -19.06 -18.18
N GLN A 225 -31.08 -18.79 -19.24
CA GLN A 225 -29.92 -17.90 -19.16
C GLN A 225 -30.42 -16.45 -19.15
N LEU A 226 -29.87 -15.60 -18.27
CA LEU A 226 -30.15 -14.17 -18.20
C LEU A 226 -29.09 -13.33 -18.91
N SER A 227 -27.81 -13.70 -18.80
CA SER A 227 -26.74 -12.93 -19.43
C SER A 227 -26.75 -13.07 -20.96
N PRO A 228 -26.30 -12.04 -21.70
CA PRO A 228 -26.22 -12.10 -23.16
C PRO A 228 -25.36 -13.28 -23.65
N ASP A 229 -25.79 -13.94 -24.74
CA ASP A 229 -25.08 -15.05 -25.38
C ASP A 229 -24.42 -14.66 -26.73
N ASP A 230 -24.44 -13.37 -27.05
CA ASP A 230 -23.89 -12.77 -28.28
C ASP A 230 -22.37 -12.51 -28.22
N GLN A 231 -21.75 -12.63 -27.04
CA GLN A 231 -20.31 -12.48 -26.84
C GLN A 231 -19.62 -13.83 -26.54
N PRO A 232 -19.10 -14.55 -27.56
CA PRO A 232 -18.66 -15.95 -27.43
C PRO A 232 -17.38 -16.16 -26.62
N ASP A 233 -16.65 -15.09 -26.32
CA ASP A 233 -15.35 -15.07 -25.64
C ASP A 233 -15.41 -14.43 -24.24
N VAL A 234 -16.61 -14.05 -23.77
CA VAL A 234 -16.83 -13.37 -22.50
C VAL A 234 -17.46 -14.32 -21.46
N HIS A 235 -17.04 -14.18 -20.21
CA HIS A 235 -17.69 -14.77 -19.05
C HIS A 235 -18.56 -13.73 -18.34
N SER A 236 -19.73 -14.15 -17.86
CA SER A 236 -20.63 -13.38 -16.99
C SER A 236 -20.97 -14.24 -15.77
N LEU A 237 -20.63 -13.79 -14.56
CA LEU A 237 -20.76 -14.56 -13.32
C LEU A 237 -20.91 -13.64 -12.10
N ASP A 238 -20.98 -14.20 -10.91
CA ASP A 238 -20.97 -13.51 -9.61
C ASP A 238 -21.98 -12.36 -9.56
N SER A 239 -23.26 -12.73 -9.54
CA SER A 239 -24.39 -11.83 -9.79
C SER A 239 -25.30 -11.64 -8.58
N CYS A 240 -25.98 -10.50 -8.50
CA CYS A 240 -27.04 -10.26 -7.51
C CYS A 240 -28.24 -9.52 -8.12
N TYR A 241 -29.42 -9.76 -7.54
CA TYR A 241 -30.64 -9.02 -7.88
C TYR A 241 -30.58 -7.60 -7.32
N LEU A 242 -30.98 -6.63 -8.15
CA LEU A 242 -31.15 -5.24 -7.75
C LEU A 242 -32.61 -4.97 -7.32
N PRO A 243 -32.87 -3.96 -6.48
CA PRO A 243 -34.22 -3.69 -5.97
C PRO A 243 -35.29 -3.38 -7.02
N ASN A 244 -34.87 -2.94 -8.21
CA ASN A 244 -35.73 -2.67 -9.38
C ASN A 244 -35.88 -3.90 -10.29
N ASP A 245 -35.57 -5.09 -9.77
CA ASP A 245 -35.54 -6.37 -10.46
C ASP A 245 -34.42 -6.53 -11.50
N ASN A 246 -33.66 -5.47 -11.84
CA ASN A 246 -32.46 -5.59 -12.68
C ASN A 246 -31.37 -6.45 -12.02
N ILE A 247 -30.27 -6.72 -12.73
CA ILE A 247 -29.15 -7.51 -12.17
C ILE A 247 -27.83 -6.74 -12.25
N ALA A 248 -26.96 -6.98 -11.28
CA ALA A 248 -25.54 -6.65 -11.34
C ALA A 248 -24.71 -7.93 -11.40
N TYR A 249 -23.60 -7.93 -12.13
CA TYR A 249 -22.76 -9.10 -12.31
C TYR A 249 -21.34 -8.76 -12.73
N VAL A 250 -20.41 -9.69 -12.53
CA VAL A 250 -19.01 -9.59 -12.96
C VAL A 250 -18.84 -10.14 -14.38
N SER A 251 -18.15 -9.39 -15.24
CA SER A 251 -17.86 -9.82 -16.62
C SER A 251 -16.40 -9.61 -17.04
N THR A 252 -15.89 -10.54 -17.86
CA THR A 252 -14.53 -10.46 -18.47
C THR A 252 -14.49 -9.68 -19.79
N ALA A 253 -15.57 -8.99 -20.16
CA ALA A 253 -15.63 -8.08 -21.30
C ALA A 253 -14.56 -6.95 -21.37
N PRO A 254 -13.86 -6.56 -20.28
CA PRO A 254 -12.76 -5.58 -20.39
C PRO A 254 -11.52 -6.04 -21.17
N PHE A 255 -11.36 -7.36 -21.40
CA PHE A 255 -10.18 -7.94 -22.05
C PHE A 255 -8.85 -7.51 -21.42
N GLN A 256 -8.76 -7.67 -20.10
CA GLN A 256 -7.66 -7.14 -19.30
C GLN A 256 -6.97 -8.25 -18.50
N GLY A 257 -5.64 -8.17 -18.43
CA GLY A 257 -4.81 -9.10 -17.69
C GLY A 257 -4.36 -8.50 -16.37
N VAL A 258 -4.35 -9.32 -15.33
CA VAL A 258 -3.81 -8.95 -14.01
C VAL A 258 -2.30 -8.63 -14.13
N PRO A 259 -1.80 -7.46 -13.67
CA PRO A 259 -0.39 -7.09 -13.77
C PRO A 259 0.60 -8.13 -13.24
N CYS A 260 0.32 -8.73 -12.07
CA CYS A 260 1.18 -9.76 -11.49
C CYS A 260 1.07 -11.13 -12.18
N ASN A 261 -0.05 -11.42 -12.84
CA ASN A 261 -0.26 -12.68 -13.57
C ASN A 261 -1.18 -12.50 -14.78
N ALA A 262 -0.59 -12.06 -15.89
CA ALA A 262 -1.33 -11.67 -17.08
C ALA A 262 -2.14 -12.82 -17.73
N ALA A 263 -1.95 -14.07 -17.33
CA ALA A 263 -2.74 -15.19 -17.82
C ALA A 263 -4.16 -15.23 -17.24
N VAL A 264 -4.45 -14.44 -16.20
CA VAL A 264 -5.78 -14.35 -15.60
C VAL A 264 -6.61 -13.25 -16.25
N ASN A 265 -7.85 -13.57 -16.59
CA ASN A 265 -8.82 -12.63 -17.14
C ASN A 265 -9.43 -11.79 -16.02
N VAL A 266 -9.28 -10.47 -16.10
CA VAL A 266 -9.88 -9.52 -15.16
C VAL A 266 -11.40 -9.45 -15.36
N GLY A 267 -12.14 -9.34 -14.25
CA GLY A 267 -13.59 -9.23 -14.24
C GLY A 267 -14.02 -7.96 -13.55
N MET A 268 -14.94 -7.21 -14.16
CA MET A 268 -15.46 -5.95 -13.62
C MET A 268 -16.97 -6.01 -13.49
N LEU A 269 -17.56 -5.13 -12.68
CA LEU A 269 -19.02 -5.06 -12.53
C LEU A 269 -19.72 -4.39 -13.72
N TYR A 270 -20.82 -5.02 -14.11
CA TYR A 270 -21.79 -4.60 -15.11
C TYR A 270 -23.19 -4.62 -14.49
N THR A 271 -24.09 -3.83 -15.07
CA THR A 271 -25.52 -3.90 -14.77
C THR A 271 -26.29 -4.19 -16.04
N MET A 272 -27.39 -4.92 -15.92
CA MET A 272 -28.28 -5.23 -17.03
C MET A 272 -29.72 -4.90 -16.67
N ASP A 273 -30.35 -4.11 -17.53
CA ASP A 273 -31.79 -3.93 -17.51
C ASP A 273 -32.49 -5.19 -18.01
N ARG A 274 -33.34 -5.79 -17.20
CA ARG A 274 -33.94 -7.08 -17.54
C ARG A 274 -35.02 -7.03 -18.60
N ARG A 275 -35.61 -5.85 -18.84
CA ARG A 275 -36.73 -5.70 -19.78
C ARG A 275 -36.22 -5.37 -21.17
N SER A 276 -35.19 -4.55 -21.25
CA SER A 276 -34.57 -4.11 -22.50
C SER A 276 -33.30 -4.87 -22.86
N GLU A 277 -32.77 -5.69 -21.94
CA GLU A 277 -31.51 -6.42 -22.08
C GLU A 277 -30.28 -5.51 -22.28
N ASN A 278 -30.45 -4.21 -21.99
CA ASN A 278 -29.38 -3.22 -22.09
C ASN A 278 -28.35 -3.44 -20.97
N VAL A 279 -27.09 -3.62 -21.37
CA VAL A 279 -25.95 -3.83 -20.48
C VAL A 279 -25.10 -2.56 -20.38
N ARG A 280 -24.65 -2.21 -19.18
CA ARG A 280 -23.67 -1.13 -18.94
C ARG A 280 -22.53 -1.60 -18.05
N GLN A 281 -21.29 -1.29 -18.44
CA GLN A 281 -20.13 -1.38 -17.57
C GLN A 281 -20.19 -0.27 -16.52
N VAL A 282 -20.03 -0.60 -15.24
CA VAL A 282 -20.10 0.38 -14.14
C VAL A 282 -18.78 0.50 -13.36
N CYS A 283 -17.91 -0.52 -13.40
CA CYS A 283 -16.56 -0.45 -12.81
C CYS A 283 -15.47 -0.52 -13.89
N PHE A 284 -14.35 0.17 -13.64
CA PHE A 284 -13.28 0.40 -14.62
C PHE A 284 -11.88 0.16 -14.02
N GLU A 285 -11.71 -0.92 -13.27
CA GLU A 285 -10.54 -1.12 -12.40
C GLU A 285 -9.30 -1.68 -13.11
N GLN A 286 -8.14 -1.67 -12.44
CA GLN A 286 -6.93 -2.38 -12.87
C GLN A 286 -7.07 -3.91 -12.77
N ASP A 287 -7.83 -4.39 -11.79
CA ASP A 287 -8.02 -5.82 -11.53
C ASP A 287 -9.50 -6.14 -11.27
N HIS A 288 -9.76 -7.11 -10.41
CA HIS A 288 -11.07 -7.74 -10.26
C HIS A 288 -12.02 -6.95 -9.36
N ASN A 289 -13.31 -7.03 -9.71
CA ASN A 289 -14.39 -6.95 -8.74
C ASN A 289 -14.90 -8.35 -8.39
N PHE A 290 -15.37 -8.53 -7.15
CA PHE A 290 -15.91 -9.80 -6.65
C PHE A 290 -17.13 -9.59 -5.74
N CYS A 291 -17.95 -10.63 -5.66
CA CYS A 291 -19.02 -10.85 -4.69
C CYS A 291 -19.95 -9.64 -4.50
N PRO A 292 -20.58 -9.12 -5.57
CA PRO A 292 -21.55 -8.04 -5.41
C PRO A 292 -22.76 -8.51 -4.60
N THR A 293 -23.24 -7.68 -3.68
CA THR A 293 -24.46 -7.92 -2.92
C THR A 293 -25.15 -6.61 -2.58
N VAL A 294 -26.48 -6.62 -2.43
CA VAL A 294 -27.25 -5.40 -2.17
C VAL A 294 -27.34 -5.11 -0.67
N MET A 295 -27.00 -3.88 -0.29
CA MET A 295 -27.12 -3.34 1.05
C MET A 295 -28.59 -2.99 1.39
N PRO A 296 -28.95 -2.90 2.69
CA PRO A 296 -30.30 -2.53 3.11
C PRO A 296 -30.80 -1.18 2.59
N ASP A 297 -29.90 -0.29 2.20
CA ASP A 297 -30.19 1.04 1.63
C ASP A 297 -30.27 1.05 0.09
N GLY A 298 -30.12 -0.10 -0.56
CA GLY A 298 -30.21 -0.26 -2.01
C GLY A 298 -28.89 -0.09 -2.76
N ARG A 299 -27.79 0.25 -2.08
CA ARG A 299 -26.44 0.29 -2.68
C ARG A 299 -25.89 -1.11 -2.92
N ILE A 300 -24.94 -1.24 -3.83
CA ILE A 300 -24.17 -2.47 -4.06
C ILE A 300 -22.92 -2.43 -3.19
N LEU A 301 -22.69 -3.43 -2.36
CA LEU A 301 -21.42 -3.75 -1.70
C LEU A 301 -20.66 -4.75 -2.57
N TYR A 302 -19.36 -4.53 -2.78
CA TYR A 302 -18.52 -5.42 -3.58
C TYR A 302 -17.06 -5.34 -3.11
N LEU A 303 -16.26 -6.35 -3.47
CA LEU A 303 -14.82 -6.35 -3.23
C LEU A 303 -14.10 -5.83 -4.48
N ARG A 304 -13.17 -4.89 -4.33
CA ARG A 304 -12.31 -4.37 -5.41
C ARG A 304 -10.86 -4.74 -5.13
N TRP A 305 -10.18 -5.30 -6.12
CA TRP A 305 -8.73 -5.46 -6.13
C TRP A 305 -8.10 -4.34 -6.96
N GLU A 306 -7.10 -3.66 -6.40
CA GLU A 306 -6.32 -2.61 -7.06
C GLU A 306 -4.93 -2.50 -6.44
N TYR A 307 -3.85 -2.25 -7.21
CA TYR A 307 -2.51 -2.07 -6.63
C TYR A 307 -1.53 -1.21 -7.45
N THR A 308 -1.98 -0.11 -8.04
CA THR A 308 -1.04 0.79 -8.75
C THR A 308 -0.04 1.42 -7.77
N ASP A 309 1.25 1.32 -8.08
CA ASP A 309 2.38 1.78 -7.25
C ASP A 309 2.29 1.35 -5.75
N THR A 310 1.64 0.23 -5.48
CA THR A 310 1.39 -0.36 -4.15
C THR A 310 1.52 -1.89 -4.22
N PRO A 311 1.64 -2.61 -3.08
CA PRO A 311 1.93 -4.04 -3.12
C PRO A 311 0.68 -4.87 -3.40
N HIS A 312 0.78 -5.77 -4.39
CA HIS A 312 -0.36 -6.47 -5.00
C HIS A 312 -1.07 -7.50 -4.10
N VAL A 313 -0.37 -7.99 -3.06
CA VAL A 313 -0.83 -9.08 -2.19
C VAL A 313 -2.02 -8.67 -1.33
N TRP A 314 -2.13 -7.40 -0.94
CA TRP A 314 -2.98 -6.98 0.19
C TRP A 314 -4.25 -6.23 -0.21
N ALA A 315 -4.32 -5.74 -1.43
CA ALA A 315 -5.18 -4.61 -1.74
C ALA A 315 -6.58 -4.99 -2.26
N ARG A 316 -7.29 -5.83 -1.48
CA ARG A 316 -8.69 -6.22 -1.76
C ARG A 316 -9.60 -5.62 -0.73
N PHE A 317 -10.17 -4.48 -1.10
CA PHE A 317 -10.93 -3.63 -0.19
C PHE A 317 -12.41 -3.74 -0.51
N LEU A 318 -13.24 -3.63 0.53
CA LEU A 318 -14.67 -3.52 0.32
C LEU A 318 -15.00 -2.11 -0.17
N PHE A 319 -15.88 -2.04 -1.17
CA PHE A 319 -16.38 -0.82 -1.78
C PHE A 319 -17.90 -0.84 -1.84
N THR A 320 -18.50 0.35 -1.95
CA THR A 320 -19.93 0.51 -2.22
C THR A 320 -20.17 1.46 -3.37
N MET A 321 -21.28 1.28 -4.08
CA MET A 321 -21.77 2.20 -5.12
C MET A 321 -23.29 2.14 -5.23
N ASN A 322 -23.89 3.13 -5.91
CA ASN A 322 -25.27 3.01 -6.36
C ASN A 322 -25.37 2.01 -7.52
N PRO A 323 -26.55 1.42 -7.78
CA PRO A 323 -26.73 0.49 -8.89
C PRO A 323 -26.38 1.06 -10.27
N ASP A 324 -26.45 2.38 -10.46
CA ASP A 324 -26.06 3.05 -11.70
C ASP A 324 -24.55 3.29 -11.86
N GLY A 325 -23.73 2.82 -10.91
CA GLY A 325 -22.28 3.00 -10.89
C GLY A 325 -21.82 4.30 -10.23
N THR A 326 -22.72 5.21 -9.85
CA THR A 326 -22.36 6.47 -9.18
C THR A 326 -21.95 6.23 -7.72
N THR A 327 -21.25 7.19 -7.12
CA THR A 327 -20.85 7.20 -5.70
C THR A 327 -19.96 6.02 -5.30
N GLN A 328 -19.12 5.52 -6.21
CA GLN A 328 -18.10 4.53 -5.91
C GLN A 328 -17.18 5.03 -4.79
N ARG A 329 -17.19 4.33 -3.65
CA ARG A 329 -16.46 4.72 -2.44
C ARG A 329 -15.97 3.50 -1.71
N GLU A 330 -14.79 3.64 -1.12
CA GLU A 330 -14.27 2.66 -0.18
C GLU A 330 -15.23 2.48 1.01
N PHE A 331 -15.38 1.22 1.42
CA PHE A 331 -16.18 0.80 2.54
C PHE A 331 -15.31 0.33 3.71
N TYR A 332 -14.29 -0.50 3.45
CA TYR A 332 -13.37 -0.99 4.47
C TYR A 332 -12.04 -1.50 3.89
N GLY A 333 -10.93 -1.23 4.57
CA GLY A 333 -9.64 -1.90 4.41
C GLY A 333 -8.56 -1.09 3.69
N SER A 334 -8.90 0.00 2.99
CA SER A 334 -7.91 0.72 2.19
C SER A 334 -6.82 1.40 3.02
N GLY A 335 -5.58 1.32 2.54
CA GLY A 335 -4.40 1.94 3.17
C GLY A 335 -3.82 1.16 4.36
N GLY A 336 -4.22 -0.10 4.56
CA GLY A 336 -3.67 -1.02 5.56
C GLY A 336 -3.28 -2.37 4.96
N TYR A 337 -2.36 -3.08 5.61
CA TYR A 337 -1.88 -4.41 5.15
C TYR A 337 -2.79 -5.57 5.54
N TRP A 338 -3.75 -5.34 6.44
CA TRP A 338 -4.70 -6.35 6.91
C TRP A 338 -6.16 -5.94 6.64
N PRO A 339 -7.03 -6.88 6.25
CA PRO A 339 -6.70 -8.23 5.79
C PRO A 339 -6.23 -8.21 4.32
N ASN A 340 -5.71 -9.33 3.80
CA ASN A 340 -5.38 -9.42 2.36
C ASN A 340 -6.63 -9.40 1.46
N GLY A 341 -7.80 -9.74 2.01
CA GLY A 341 -9.10 -9.68 1.36
C GLY A 341 -10.25 -10.16 2.24
N ILE A 342 -11.47 -9.67 1.94
CA ILE A 342 -12.71 -9.96 2.66
C ILE A 342 -13.73 -10.53 1.67
N PHE A 343 -13.74 -11.85 1.50
CA PHE A 343 -14.62 -12.52 0.54
C PHE A 343 -16.01 -12.80 1.12
N PHE A 344 -16.99 -12.94 0.23
CA PHE A 344 -18.38 -13.29 0.56
C PHE A 344 -19.00 -12.38 1.62
N ALA A 345 -18.60 -11.10 1.64
CA ALA A 345 -19.12 -10.13 2.59
C ALA A 345 -20.63 -9.96 2.38
N ARG A 346 -21.42 -10.07 3.45
CA ARG A 346 -22.87 -9.81 3.43
C ARG A 346 -23.26 -8.78 4.47
N PRO A 347 -24.20 -7.87 4.15
CA PRO A 347 -24.73 -6.92 5.12
C PRO A 347 -25.50 -7.63 6.22
N VAL A 348 -25.33 -7.16 7.45
CA VAL A 348 -26.07 -7.64 8.61
C VAL A 348 -27.50 -7.07 8.58
N PRO A 349 -28.55 -7.92 8.68
CA PRO A 349 -29.93 -7.45 8.67
C PRO A 349 -30.22 -6.43 9.78
N GLY A 350 -30.91 -5.35 9.44
CA GLY A 350 -31.32 -4.31 10.40
C GLY A 350 -30.20 -3.38 10.86
N HIS A 351 -28.97 -3.50 10.33
CA HIS A 351 -27.86 -2.60 10.65
C HIS A 351 -27.47 -1.71 9.45
N PRO A 352 -27.15 -0.42 9.65
CA PRO A 352 -26.81 0.48 8.54
C PRO A 352 -25.44 0.21 7.91
N THR A 353 -24.47 -0.30 8.68
CA THR A 353 -23.06 -0.39 8.27
C THR A 353 -22.39 -1.74 8.50
N LYS A 354 -23.00 -2.67 9.25
CA LYS A 354 -22.30 -3.89 9.66
C LYS A 354 -22.32 -4.90 8.53
N VAL A 355 -21.19 -5.57 8.35
CA VAL A 355 -21.05 -6.68 7.41
C VAL A 355 -20.35 -7.84 8.09
N VAL A 356 -20.63 -9.06 7.63
CA VAL A 356 -19.87 -10.26 7.98
C VAL A 356 -19.18 -10.78 6.73
N GLY A 357 -17.92 -11.17 6.83
CA GLY A 357 -17.14 -11.67 5.69
C GLY A 357 -16.07 -12.68 6.08
N ILE A 358 -15.43 -13.25 5.07
CA ILE A 358 -14.35 -14.23 5.22
C ILE A 358 -13.00 -13.57 4.97
N VAL A 359 -12.19 -13.47 6.03
CA VAL A 359 -10.81 -12.99 5.96
C VAL A 359 -9.89 -14.14 5.53
N THR A 360 -9.12 -13.93 4.47
CA THR A 360 -8.19 -14.93 3.93
C THR A 360 -6.91 -14.29 3.39
N GLY A 361 -5.90 -15.12 3.10
CA GLY A 361 -4.61 -14.73 2.52
C GLY A 361 -4.59 -14.77 0.99
N HIS A 362 -3.60 -14.09 0.40
CA HIS A 362 -3.48 -13.98 -1.05
C HIS A 362 -3.24 -15.35 -1.70
N HIS A 363 -2.28 -16.13 -1.19
CA HIS A 363 -1.96 -17.50 -1.63
C HIS A 363 -2.76 -18.60 -0.90
N VAL A 364 -3.86 -18.27 -0.22
CA VAL A 364 -4.76 -19.25 0.42
C VAL A 364 -5.98 -19.47 -0.47
N GLY A 365 -6.79 -20.53 -0.29
CA GLY A 365 -8.11 -20.68 -0.95
C GLY A 365 -9.14 -19.69 -0.36
N ARG A 366 -10.31 -19.43 -1.01
CA ARG A 366 -11.30 -18.39 -0.53
C ARG A 366 -11.96 -18.73 0.81
N VAL A 367 -11.39 -19.70 1.52
CA VAL A 367 -11.73 -20.17 2.86
C VAL A 367 -10.91 -19.38 3.88
N GLY A 368 -11.45 -19.17 5.07
CA GLY A 368 -10.69 -18.44 6.08
C GLY A 368 -11.46 -18.21 7.37
N GLU A 369 -11.14 -17.09 8.01
CA GLU A 369 -11.70 -16.67 9.30
C GLU A 369 -13.03 -15.92 9.10
N LEU A 370 -14.01 -16.18 9.97
CA LEU A 370 -15.28 -15.45 9.97
C LEU A 370 -15.14 -14.19 10.82
N VAL A 371 -15.34 -13.03 10.22
CA VAL A 371 -15.17 -11.74 10.89
C VAL A 371 -16.36 -10.82 10.64
N VAL A 372 -16.84 -10.19 11.72
CA VAL A 372 -17.86 -9.13 11.69
C VAL A 372 -17.16 -7.78 11.73
N PHE A 373 -17.53 -6.89 10.82
CA PHE A 373 -16.97 -5.55 10.67
C PHE A 373 -18.04 -4.48 10.83
N ASP A 374 -17.66 -3.34 11.39
CA ASP A 374 -18.44 -2.11 11.42
C ASP A 374 -17.57 -0.89 11.05
N PRO A 375 -17.66 -0.39 9.80
CA PRO A 375 -17.00 0.84 9.36
C PRO A 375 -17.33 2.11 10.17
N ALA A 376 -18.36 2.07 11.02
CA ALA A 376 -18.64 3.17 11.94
C ALA A 376 -17.61 3.26 13.09
N LEU A 377 -16.98 2.14 13.48
CA LEU A 377 -15.94 2.09 14.50
C LEU A 377 -14.56 2.47 13.95
N GLY A 378 -14.28 2.04 12.73
CA GLY A 378 -13.03 2.32 12.02
C GLY A 378 -13.00 1.59 10.68
N ARG A 379 -12.09 1.96 9.79
CA ARG A 379 -12.02 1.41 8.42
C ARG A 379 -10.66 0.87 8.05
N ARG A 380 -9.64 1.16 8.86
CA ARG A 380 -8.26 0.76 8.59
C ARG A 380 -7.93 -0.44 9.45
N GLU A 381 -7.30 -1.43 8.82
CA GLU A 381 -6.81 -2.62 9.51
C GLU A 381 -7.87 -3.25 10.41
N THR A 382 -7.61 -3.33 11.71
CA THR A 382 -8.48 -3.98 12.69
C THR A 382 -9.42 -3.02 13.42
N GLU A 383 -9.36 -1.71 13.14
CA GLU A 383 -10.11 -0.66 13.87
C GLU A 383 -11.63 -0.87 13.87
N GLY A 384 -12.20 -1.43 12.79
CA GLY A 384 -13.63 -1.71 12.70
C GLY A 384 -13.99 -3.18 12.87
N VAL A 385 -13.08 -4.02 13.38
CA VAL A 385 -13.41 -5.40 13.73
C VAL A 385 -14.30 -5.42 14.97
N VAL A 386 -15.51 -5.95 14.82
CA VAL A 386 -16.45 -6.16 15.93
C VAL A 386 -16.16 -7.49 16.63
N GLN A 387 -15.95 -8.55 15.84
CA GLN A 387 -15.70 -9.88 16.36
C GLN A 387 -15.08 -10.79 15.30
N ARG A 388 -14.03 -11.54 15.68
CA ARG A 388 -13.55 -12.72 14.94
C ARG A 388 -14.13 -13.96 15.61
N ILE A 389 -14.73 -14.86 14.82
CA ILE A 389 -15.42 -16.05 15.33
C ILE A 389 -14.64 -17.31 14.94
N PRO A 390 -14.31 -18.20 15.90
CA PRO A 390 -14.40 -18.01 17.35
C PRO A 390 -13.29 -17.05 17.85
N ASN A 391 -13.22 -16.86 19.17
CA ASN A 391 -12.22 -16.10 19.95
C ASN A 391 -12.75 -14.77 20.51
N ARG A 392 -13.96 -14.78 21.06
CA ARG A 392 -14.55 -13.62 21.73
C ARG A 392 -13.63 -13.02 22.79
N GLY A 393 -13.45 -11.70 22.71
CA GLY A 393 -12.65 -10.93 23.65
C GLY A 393 -11.15 -10.97 23.37
N GLN A 394 -10.69 -11.71 22.36
CA GLN A 394 -9.32 -11.62 21.89
C GLN A 394 -9.20 -10.51 20.85
N GLU A 395 -8.18 -9.67 20.99
CA GLU A 395 -7.85 -8.63 20.02
C GLU A 395 -7.33 -9.27 18.72
N VAL A 396 -7.83 -8.78 17.58
CA VAL A 396 -7.33 -9.19 16.26
C VAL A 396 -6.09 -8.36 15.93
N GLN A 397 -4.99 -9.04 15.60
CA GLN A 397 -3.73 -8.41 15.25
C GLN A 397 -3.64 -8.20 13.73
N PRO A 398 -3.19 -7.03 13.24
CA PRO A 398 -3.08 -6.72 11.81
C PRO A 398 -1.84 -7.37 11.18
N LEU A 399 -1.83 -8.70 11.09
CA LEU A 399 -0.67 -9.47 10.61
C LEU A 399 -0.39 -9.21 9.12
N ILE A 400 0.84 -8.83 8.80
CA ILE A 400 1.34 -8.72 7.41
C ILE A 400 1.85 -10.11 6.96
N GLN A 401 0.93 -10.97 6.51
CA GLN A 401 1.23 -12.33 6.07
C GLN A 401 0.52 -12.74 4.77
N ASP A 402 1.29 -13.17 3.76
CA ASP A 402 0.76 -13.62 2.46
C ASP A 402 -0.25 -14.77 2.60
N LYS A 403 0.11 -15.80 3.38
CA LYS A 403 -0.72 -16.98 3.66
C LYS A 403 -1.61 -16.80 4.91
N LEU A 404 -2.21 -15.61 5.08
CA LEU A 404 -3.14 -15.33 6.18
C LEU A 404 -4.26 -16.37 6.22
N ALA A 405 -4.68 -16.78 7.43
CA ALA A 405 -5.71 -17.79 7.68
C ALA A 405 -5.43 -19.22 7.16
N LEU A 406 -4.25 -19.51 6.59
CA LEU A 406 -3.92 -20.87 6.12
C LEU A 406 -4.00 -21.91 7.26
N ASN A 407 -3.37 -21.60 8.40
CA ASN A 407 -3.36 -22.47 9.58
C ASN A 407 -4.48 -22.14 10.58
N SER A 408 -5.37 -21.21 10.24
CA SER A 408 -6.49 -20.84 11.10
C SER A 408 -7.62 -21.86 10.97
N TRP A 409 -8.13 -22.29 12.12
CA TRP A 409 -9.25 -23.22 12.26
C TRP A 409 -10.20 -22.72 13.34
N PRO A 410 -11.51 -22.94 13.22
CA PRO A 410 -12.23 -23.55 12.09
C PRO A 410 -12.16 -22.75 10.78
N LYS A 411 -12.44 -23.39 9.64
CA LYS A 411 -12.50 -22.71 8.32
C LYS A 411 -13.93 -22.45 7.90
N PHE A 412 -14.18 -21.24 7.42
CA PHE A 412 -15.50 -20.78 7.03
C PHE A 412 -15.58 -20.39 5.55
N LEU A 413 -16.80 -20.50 5.01
CA LEU A 413 -17.25 -20.05 3.71
C LEU A 413 -18.70 -19.56 3.79
N HIS A 414 -19.06 -18.69 2.85
CA HIS A 414 -20.44 -18.31 2.54
C HIS A 414 -21.28 -17.94 3.78
N PRO A 415 -20.91 -16.90 4.53
CA PRO A 415 -21.69 -16.48 5.67
C PRO A 415 -23.04 -15.90 5.24
N TRP A 416 -24.09 -16.33 5.94
CA TRP A 416 -25.43 -15.79 5.83
C TRP A 416 -25.88 -15.25 7.19
N PRO A 417 -25.93 -13.92 7.38
CA PRO A 417 -26.36 -13.33 8.65
C PRO A 417 -27.86 -13.48 8.87
N LEU A 418 -28.24 -14.04 10.02
CA LEU A 418 -29.63 -14.05 10.50
C LEU A 418 -29.93 -12.82 11.35
N SER A 419 -28.92 -12.34 12.08
CA SER A 419 -28.90 -11.08 12.83
C SER A 419 -27.45 -10.59 12.97
N GLU A 420 -27.19 -9.56 13.78
CA GLU A 420 -25.83 -9.11 14.10
C GLU A 420 -25.03 -10.12 14.95
N LYS A 421 -25.69 -11.16 15.49
CA LYS A 421 -25.09 -12.10 16.44
C LYS A 421 -25.07 -13.54 15.95
N TYR A 422 -25.94 -13.92 15.02
CA TYR A 422 -26.15 -15.31 14.60
C TYR A 422 -26.06 -15.45 13.07
N PHE A 423 -25.32 -16.46 12.60
CA PHE A 423 -24.99 -16.65 11.19
C PHE A 423 -25.12 -18.13 10.80
N LEU A 424 -25.65 -18.40 9.61
CA LEU A 424 -25.44 -19.69 8.95
C LEU A 424 -24.18 -19.62 8.11
N VAL A 425 -23.38 -20.68 8.13
CA VAL A 425 -22.10 -20.74 7.40
C VAL A 425 -21.88 -22.14 6.84
N SER A 426 -21.15 -22.22 5.73
CA SER A 426 -20.43 -23.44 5.38
C SER A 426 -19.16 -23.50 6.22
N CYS A 427 -18.97 -24.54 7.01
CA CYS A 427 -17.86 -24.65 7.93
C CYS A 427 -17.22 -26.03 7.89
N LYS A 428 -15.90 -26.04 8.04
CA LYS A 428 -15.09 -27.21 8.35
C LYS A 428 -14.42 -26.97 9.70
N PRO A 429 -14.96 -27.52 10.80
CA PRO A 429 -14.50 -27.19 12.16
C PRO A 429 -13.06 -27.58 12.46
N THR A 430 -12.62 -28.74 11.93
CA THR A 430 -11.27 -29.28 12.12
C THR A 430 -10.72 -29.82 10.80
N PRO A 431 -9.40 -30.03 10.69
CA PRO A 431 -8.77 -30.67 9.53
C PRO A 431 -9.49 -31.90 8.97
N GLY A 432 -9.95 -32.81 9.84
CA GLY A 432 -10.63 -34.05 9.43
C GLY A 432 -12.15 -33.96 9.26
N SER A 433 -12.76 -32.81 9.50
CA SER A 433 -14.22 -32.65 9.40
C SER A 433 -14.71 -32.61 7.95
N LEU A 434 -15.99 -32.88 7.72
CA LEU A 434 -16.64 -32.57 6.44
C LEU A 434 -16.94 -31.06 6.34
N TRP A 435 -17.22 -30.59 5.11
CA TRP A 435 -17.81 -29.28 4.89
C TRP A 435 -19.33 -29.37 5.06
N GLY A 436 -19.82 -28.88 6.21
CA GLY A 436 -21.24 -28.88 6.56
C GLY A 436 -21.82 -27.47 6.69
N ILE A 437 -23.13 -27.40 6.92
CA ILE A 437 -23.81 -26.16 7.31
C ILE A 437 -23.87 -26.08 8.83
N TYR A 438 -23.45 -24.94 9.38
CA TYR A 438 -23.42 -24.68 10.81
C TYR A 438 -24.13 -23.38 11.15
N LEU A 439 -24.78 -23.35 12.32
CA LEU A 439 -25.18 -22.12 13.00
C LEU A 439 -24.03 -21.70 13.91
N VAL A 440 -23.54 -20.48 13.71
CA VAL A 440 -22.46 -19.89 14.51
C VAL A 440 -22.88 -18.55 15.09
N ASP A 441 -22.28 -18.15 16.20
CA ASP A 441 -22.59 -16.87 16.83
C ASP A 441 -21.38 -16.12 17.37
N VAL A 442 -21.56 -14.83 17.66
CA VAL A 442 -20.54 -13.96 18.25
C VAL A 442 -20.12 -14.39 19.67
N PHE A 443 -20.80 -15.37 20.26
CA PHE A 443 -20.50 -15.93 21.56
C PHE A 443 -19.58 -17.15 21.48
N ASP A 444 -19.10 -17.52 20.29
CA ASP A 444 -18.26 -18.69 19.97
C ASP A 444 -18.99 -20.03 19.98
N ASN A 445 -20.34 -20.06 19.92
CA ASN A 445 -21.02 -21.32 19.66
C ASN A 445 -20.89 -21.70 18.19
N ILE A 446 -20.58 -22.97 17.94
CA ILE A 446 -20.60 -23.60 16.61
C ILE A 446 -21.47 -24.85 16.72
N LEU A 447 -22.56 -24.88 15.95
CA LEU A 447 -23.56 -25.93 15.97
C LEU A 447 -23.79 -26.49 14.57
N LEU A 448 -23.53 -27.79 14.39
CA LEU A 448 -23.82 -28.49 13.14
C LEU A 448 -25.34 -28.50 12.88
N ILE A 449 -25.75 -27.97 11.72
CA ILE A 449 -27.11 -28.07 11.20
C ILE A 449 -27.22 -29.28 10.29
N LYS A 450 -26.28 -29.48 9.36
CA LYS A 450 -26.29 -30.63 8.46
C LYS A 450 -24.93 -30.87 7.83
N GLU A 451 -24.57 -32.14 7.68
CA GLU A 451 -23.51 -32.63 6.81
C GLU A 451 -23.99 -33.88 6.07
N VAL A 452 -23.31 -34.23 4.98
CA VAL A 452 -23.59 -35.43 4.19
C VAL A 452 -22.27 -36.09 3.86
N ASP A 453 -22.11 -37.35 4.23
CA ASP A 453 -20.87 -38.09 3.96
C ASP A 453 -20.56 -38.13 2.46
N GLY A 454 -19.30 -37.87 2.11
CA GLY A 454 -18.86 -37.77 0.71
C GLY A 454 -19.09 -36.41 0.03
N TYR A 455 -19.84 -35.48 0.65
CA TYR A 455 -20.21 -34.21 0.03
C TYR A 455 -19.79 -32.99 0.87
N ALA A 456 -19.61 -31.86 0.19
CA ALA A 456 -19.56 -30.53 0.77
C ALA A 456 -20.92 -29.84 0.60
N LEU A 457 -21.42 -29.22 1.68
CA LEU A 457 -22.59 -28.34 1.63
C LEU A 457 -22.13 -26.87 1.64
N LEU A 458 -22.45 -26.16 0.57
CA LEU A 458 -21.99 -24.81 0.28
C LEU A 458 -23.17 -23.84 0.16
N GLU A 459 -22.91 -22.54 0.33
CA GLU A 459 -23.83 -21.43 0.08
C GLU A 459 -25.23 -21.60 0.74
N PRO A 460 -25.30 -21.58 2.09
CA PRO A 460 -26.59 -21.66 2.78
C PRO A 460 -27.43 -20.40 2.53
N VAL A 461 -28.57 -20.56 1.87
CA VAL A 461 -29.52 -19.47 1.57
C VAL A 461 -30.91 -19.83 2.14
N PRO A 462 -31.39 -19.17 3.20
CA PRO A 462 -32.74 -19.35 3.73
C PRO A 462 -33.80 -19.11 2.66
N LEU A 463 -34.65 -20.11 2.40
CA LEU A 463 -35.72 -20.00 1.42
C LEU A 463 -36.95 -19.34 2.05
N ARG A 464 -36.92 -18.01 2.11
CA ARG A 464 -37.99 -17.15 2.65
C ARG A 464 -38.01 -15.79 1.97
N LYS A 465 -39.17 -15.15 1.98
CA LYS A 465 -39.32 -13.76 1.53
C LYS A 465 -38.43 -12.85 2.38
N THR A 466 -37.78 -11.88 1.74
CA THR A 466 -36.97 -10.86 2.41
C THR A 466 -37.50 -9.47 2.10
N LYS A 467 -37.17 -8.50 2.95
CA LYS A 467 -37.54 -7.11 2.69
C LYS A 467 -36.75 -6.62 1.48
N ARG A 468 -37.46 -6.27 0.41
CA ARG A 468 -36.90 -5.60 -0.76
C ARG A 468 -36.29 -4.25 -0.32
N PRO A 469 -34.99 -3.99 -0.58
CA PRO A 469 -34.37 -2.70 -0.31
C PRO A 469 -35.02 -1.57 -1.14
N PRO A 470 -34.81 -0.29 -0.79
CA PRO A 470 -35.26 0.82 -1.61
C PRO A 470 -34.63 0.80 -3.01
N VAL A 471 -35.41 1.16 -4.02
CA VAL A 471 -34.88 1.42 -5.37
C VAL A 471 -34.17 2.76 -5.39
N ILE A 472 -32.89 2.76 -5.73
CA ILE A 472 -32.13 3.97 -6.03
C ILE A 472 -32.33 4.29 -7.52
N PRO A 473 -32.90 5.46 -7.87
CA PRO A 473 -33.12 5.82 -9.28
C PRO A 473 -31.77 6.07 -9.98
N ASP A 474 -31.69 5.72 -11.25
CA ASP A 474 -30.53 6.03 -12.10
C ASP A 474 -30.40 7.56 -12.25
N ARG A 475 -29.20 8.09 -11.97
CA ARG A 475 -28.85 9.52 -12.01
C ARG A 475 -27.89 9.85 -13.16
N VAL A 476 -27.51 8.85 -13.95
CA VAL A 476 -26.53 9.00 -15.03
C VAL A 476 -27.20 9.63 -16.26
N ASP A 477 -26.54 10.62 -16.87
CA ASP A 477 -26.94 11.15 -18.18
C ASP A 477 -26.05 10.53 -19.28
N LEU A 478 -26.51 9.43 -19.87
CA LEU A 478 -25.76 8.68 -20.88
C LEU A 478 -25.47 9.46 -22.17
N ARG A 479 -26.10 10.63 -22.38
CA ARG A 479 -25.78 11.51 -23.52
C ARG A 479 -24.47 12.27 -23.29
N ARG A 480 -24.03 12.38 -22.04
CA ARG A 480 -22.78 13.03 -21.64
C ARG A 480 -21.61 12.05 -21.73
N LYS A 481 -20.40 12.60 -21.88
CA LYS A 481 -19.13 11.85 -21.88
C LYS A 481 -18.19 12.31 -20.76
N ASP A 482 -18.73 13.12 -19.87
CA ASP A 482 -18.00 13.86 -18.86
C ASP A 482 -18.75 13.82 -17.52
N ALA A 483 -18.03 14.17 -16.46
CA ALA A 483 -18.52 14.33 -15.11
C ALA A 483 -17.86 15.54 -14.46
N ILE A 484 -18.34 15.94 -13.28
CA ILE A 484 -17.75 17.01 -12.48
C ILE A 484 -17.13 16.41 -11.23
N VAL A 485 -15.96 16.90 -10.85
CA VAL A 485 -15.32 16.62 -9.56
C VAL A 485 -15.36 17.88 -8.72
N TYR A 486 -15.80 17.78 -7.48
CA TYR A 486 -15.80 18.85 -6.48
C TYR A 486 -15.04 18.44 -5.22
N LEU A 487 -13.91 19.09 -5.00
CA LEU A 487 -13.07 18.94 -3.82
C LEU A 487 -13.27 20.14 -2.89
N GLU A 488 -13.70 19.90 -1.66
CA GLU A 488 -13.97 20.99 -0.71
C GLU A 488 -12.69 21.69 -0.24
N ASN A 489 -11.69 20.92 0.21
CA ASN A 489 -10.42 21.48 0.67
C ASN A 489 -9.31 20.41 0.65
N ILE A 490 -8.39 20.52 -0.30
CA ILE A 490 -7.26 19.59 -0.48
C ILE A 490 -6.43 19.36 0.80
N TYR A 491 -6.37 20.34 1.71
CA TYR A 491 -5.58 20.30 2.95
C TYR A 491 -6.27 19.57 4.11
N LYS A 492 -7.51 19.09 3.92
CA LYS A 492 -8.18 18.27 4.92
C LYS A 492 -7.75 16.82 4.76
N GLY A 493 -7.34 16.18 5.86
CA GLY A 493 -6.94 14.77 5.87
C GLY A 493 -5.42 14.55 5.94
N PRO A 494 -4.99 13.30 6.16
CA PRO A 494 -3.59 12.93 6.31
C PRO A 494 -2.77 13.11 5.02
N GLY A 495 -3.41 13.13 3.84
CA GLY A 495 -2.71 13.17 2.56
C GLY A 495 -1.88 14.44 2.32
N LEU A 496 -2.23 15.57 2.93
CA LEU A 496 -1.44 16.81 2.90
C LEU A 496 -1.21 17.39 4.30
N LYS A 497 -1.22 16.54 5.33
CA LYS A 497 -0.94 16.97 6.71
C LYS A 497 0.42 17.69 6.77
N ASP A 498 0.47 18.79 7.50
CA ASP A 498 1.65 19.65 7.70
C ASP A 498 2.13 20.46 6.46
N VAL A 499 1.60 20.18 5.26
CA VAL A 499 1.86 21.00 4.07
C VAL A 499 1.21 22.38 4.24
N PRO A 500 1.96 23.49 4.06
CA PRO A 500 1.41 24.83 4.22
C PRO A 500 0.26 25.08 3.24
N HIS A 501 -0.80 25.71 3.74
CA HIS A 501 -1.90 26.19 2.91
C HIS A 501 -1.39 27.12 1.80
N GLY A 502 -1.92 26.94 0.58
CA GLY A 502 -1.50 27.66 -0.62
C GLY A 502 -0.25 27.09 -1.32
N SER A 503 0.40 26.06 -0.77
CA SER A 503 1.48 25.32 -1.46
C SER A 503 1.02 24.63 -2.75
N VAL A 504 -0.22 24.10 -2.78
CA VAL A 504 -0.82 23.46 -3.95
C VAL A 504 -1.34 24.56 -4.87
N LYS A 505 -0.92 24.54 -6.14
CA LYS A 505 -1.35 25.51 -7.16
C LYS A 505 -2.30 24.91 -8.17
N LYS A 506 -2.04 23.66 -8.56
CA LYS A 506 -2.85 22.92 -9.52
C LYS A 506 -2.97 21.47 -9.06
N LEU A 507 -3.91 20.75 -9.65
CA LEU A 507 -3.97 19.30 -9.62
C LEU A 507 -3.56 18.79 -11.00
N ARG A 508 -2.56 17.91 -11.06
CA ARG A 508 -2.26 17.13 -12.27
C ARG A 508 -3.17 15.90 -12.28
N LEU A 509 -3.86 15.69 -13.40
CA LEU A 509 -4.77 14.58 -13.63
C LEU A 509 -4.16 13.62 -14.63
N PHE A 510 -4.20 12.33 -14.34
CA PHE A 510 -3.77 11.29 -15.27
C PHE A 510 -4.65 10.04 -15.17
N THR A 511 -4.66 9.26 -16.25
CA THR A 511 -5.35 7.98 -16.35
C THR A 511 -4.36 6.87 -16.72
N TYR A 512 -4.83 5.62 -16.73
CA TYR A 512 -3.99 4.43 -16.90
C TYR A 512 -4.31 3.72 -18.21
N HIS A 513 -3.31 3.04 -18.77
CA HIS A 513 -3.49 2.06 -19.83
C HIS A 513 -3.28 0.66 -19.27
N PHE A 514 -4.34 0.05 -18.73
CA PHE A 514 -4.22 -1.28 -18.13
C PHE A 514 -3.88 -2.38 -19.13
N ALA A 515 -3.18 -3.42 -18.66
CA ALA A 515 -2.59 -4.46 -19.49
C ALA A 515 -3.61 -5.36 -20.20
N TYR A 516 -3.27 -5.86 -21.38
CA TYR A 516 -4.04 -6.95 -22.02
C TYR A 516 -3.68 -8.31 -21.43
N HIS A 517 -4.46 -9.33 -21.78
CA HIS A 517 -4.15 -10.69 -21.38
C HIS A 517 -2.77 -11.09 -21.92
N ARG A 518 -2.00 -11.80 -21.10
CA ARG A 518 -0.69 -12.39 -21.44
C ARG A 518 0.38 -11.37 -21.87
N VAL A 519 0.11 -10.08 -21.65
CA VAL A 519 1.02 -8.96 -21.97
C VAL A 519 1.68 -8.41 -20.72
N ALA A 520 0.92 -8.23 -19.62
CA ALA A 520 1.44 -7.81 -18.33
C ALA A 520 2.47 -8.79 -17.74
N GLY A 521 3.08 -8.42 -16.61
CA GLY A 521 3.90 -9.33 -15.81
C GLY A 521 4.83 -8.60 -14.85
N ILE A 522 5.26 -9.35 -13.85
CA ILE A 522 6.17 -9.05 -12.72
C ILE A 522 7.59 -8.55 -13.14
N ASN A 523 7.87 -8.33 -14.42
CA ASN A 523 9.24 -8.22 -14.94
C ASN A 523 9.67 -6.82 -15.40
N HIS A 524 9.30 -5.76 -14.68
CA HIS A 524 9.77 -4.39 -14.98
C HIS A 524 9.50 -3.98 -16.45
N ARG A 525 8.23 -4.01 -16.87
CA ARG A 525 7.88 -3.84 -18.29
C ARG A 525 7.73 -2.39 -18.72
N VAL A 526 7.14 -1.55 -17.88
CA VAL A 526 6.85 -0.15 -18.21
C VAL A 526 8.04 0.75 -17.90
N GLY A 527 8.73 0.50 -16.79
CA GLY A 527 9.98 1.15 -16.38
C GLY A 527 10.86 0.20 -15.56
N ALA A 528 12.07 0.63 -15.23
CA ALA A 528 13.12 -0.20 -14.62
C ALA A 528 12.72 -0.85 -13.28
N ASP A 529 11.96 -0.13 -12.45
CA ASP A 529 11.48 -0.56 -11.14
C ASP A 529 10.08 0.00 -10.81
N GLY A 530 9.32 0.34 -11.86
CA GLY A 530 7.96 0.88 -11.81
C GLY A 530 7.72 1.83 -12.98
N PRO A 531 6.46 2.26 -13.22
CA PRO A 531 5.22 1.79 -12.60
C PRO A 531 4.75 0.42 -13.14
N TRP A 532 3.62 -0.08 -12.66
CA TRP A 532 2.95 -1.27 -13.20
C TRP A 532 2.29 -1.04 -14.57
N GLU A 533 1.74 0.16 -14.79
CA GLU A 533 1.00 0.55 -15.99
C GLU A 533 1.63 1.73 -16.72
N PRO A 534 1.53 1.80 -18.05
CA PRO A 534 1.67 3.06 -18.76
C PRO A 534 0.63 4.08 -18.27
N LYS A 535 1.09 5.32 -18.04
CA LYS A 535 0.26 6.43 -17.55
C LYS A 535 0.04 7.45 -18.66
N ARG A 536 -1.17 8.00 -18.74
CA ARG A 536 -1.60 8.99 -19.74
C ARG A 536 -1.98 10.29 -19.05
N VAL A 537 -1.23 11.37 -19.29
CA VAL A 537 -1.48 12.67 -18.65
C VAL A 537 -2.68 13.33 -19.31
N LEU A 538 -3.71 13.63 -18.53
CA LEU A 538 -4.90 14.34 -19.01
C LEU A 538 -4.63 15.84 -19.07
N GLY A 539 -3.94 16.38 -18.06
CA GLY A 539 -3.62 17.80 -17.96
C GLY A 539 -3.61 18.29 -16.52
N THR A 540 -3.86 19.59 -16.34
CA THR A 540 -3.94 20.22 -15.02
C THR A 540 -5.22 21.03 -14.85
N VAL A 541 -5.65 21.19 -13.60
CA VAL A 541 -6.79 22.03 -13.20
C VAL A 541 -6.40 22.90 -12.00
N PRO A 542 -6.94 24.12 -11.85
CA PRO A 542 -6.56 25.03 -10.79
C PRO A 542 -7.06 24.58 -9.40
N VAL A 543 -6.36 25.01 -8.36
CA VAL A 543 -6.81 24.93 -6.96
C VAL A 543 -6.95 26.34 -6.41
N GLU A 544 -8.10 26.63 -5.82
CA GLU A 544 -8.41 27.93 -5.24
C GLU A 544 -7.60 28.17 -3.96
N ILE A 545 -7.47 29.44 -3.56
CA ILE A 545 -6.68 29.84 -2.39
C ILE A 545 -7.19 29.24 -1.06
N ASP A 546 -8.47 28.91 -0.98
CA ASP A 546 -9.09 28.22 0.17
C ASP A 546 -8.86 26.70 0.17
N GLY A 547 -8.16 26.17 -0.85
CA GLY A 547 -7.86 24.77 -1.07
C GLY A 547 -8.93 24.01 -1.85
N SER A 548 -10.02 24.67 -2.27
CA SER A 548 -11.12 24.04 -3.02
C SER A 548 -10.79 23.91 -4.51
N ALA A 549 -11.41 22.94 -5.18
CA ALA A 549 -11.31 22.79 -6.63
C ALA A 549 -12.61 22.21 -7.21
N MET A 550 -13.01 22.67 -8.39
CA MET A 550 -14.15 22.11 -9.12
C MET A 550 -13.82 22.06 -10.61
N PHE A 551 -13.89 20.89 -11.22
CA PHE A 551 -13.43 20.69 -12.58
C PHE A 551 -14.14 19.55 -13.30
N ARG A 552 -14.13 19.58 -14.63
CA ARG A 552 -14.71 18.57 -15.50
C ARG A 552 -13.69 17.47 -15.81
N VAL A 553 -14.18 16.23 -15.86
CA VAL A 553 -13.37 15.04 -16.16
C VAL A 553 -14.07 14.13 -17.16
N PRO A 554 -13.34 13.31 -17.93
CA PRO A 554 -13.97 12.26 -18.74
C PRO A 554 -14.68 11.24 -17.84
N ALA A 555 -15.91 10.89 -18.21
CA ALA A 555 -16.66 9.83 -17.54
C ALA A 555 -16.10 8.44 -17.88
N ASN A 556 -16.45 7.43 -17.09
CA ASN A 556 -16.06 6.02 -17.30
C ASN A 556 -14.53 5.82 -17.40
N THR A 557 -13.77 6.74 -16.80
CA THR A 557 -12.32 6.78 -16.89
C THR A 557 -11.71 6.78 -15.49
N PRO A 558 -10.79 5.86 -15.17
CA PRO A 558 -9.98 5.89 -13.97
C PRO A 558 -9.10 7.13 -13.94
N ILE A 559 -9.21 7.96 -12.89
CA ILE A 559 -8.45 9.20 -12.77
C ILE A 559 -7.75 9.26 -11.42
N SER A 560 -6.46 9.54 -11.48
CA SER A 560 -5.62 9.82 -10.32
C SER A 560 -5.23 11.29 -10.29
N ILE A 561 -5.04 11.79 -9.07
CA ILE A 561 -4.78 13.20 -8.79
C ILE A 561 -3.43 13.37 -8.11
N GLN A 562 -2.64 14.32 -8.59
CA GLN A 562 -1.41 14.79 -7.92
C GLN A 562 -1.56 16.28 -7.57
N PRO A 563 -1.59 16.66 -6.28
CA PRO A 563 -1.47 18.05 -5.86
C PRO A 563 -0.06 18.54 -6.18
N ILE A 564 0.06 19.53 -7.06
CA ILE A 564 1.36 20.04 -7.52
C ILE A 564 1.59 21.47 -7.06
N ASP A 565 2.85 21.79 -6.76
CA ASP A 565 3.28 23.12 -6.33
C ASP A 565 3.41 24.11 -7.51
N ALA A 566 3.98 25.29 -7.24
CA ALA A 566 4.16 26.34 -8.24
C ALA A 566 5.19 25.96 -9.34
N ASP A 567 6.07 25.02 -9.05
CA ASP A 567 7.11 24.53 -9.96
C ASP A 567 6.66 23.25 -10.70
N GLY A 568 5.41 22.80 -10.47
CA GLY A 568 4.84 21.61 -11.10
C GLY A 568 5.24 20.27 -10.45
N ASN A 569 5.81 20.29 -9.24
CA ASN A 569 6.22 19.06 -8.55
C ASN A 569 5.10 18.51 -7.66
N ALA A 570 4.89 17.19 -7.67
CA ALA A 570 3.86 16.56 -6.85
C ALA A 570 4.22 16.58 -5.36
N LEU A 571 3.35 17.17 -4.55
CA LEU A 571 3.45 17.18 -3.08
C LEU A 571 2.91 15.88 -2.46
N GLN A 572 2.01 15.19 -3.16
CA GLN A 572 1.46 13.90 -2.76
C GLN A 572 1.06 13.09 -4.01
N LEU A 573 1.09 11.76 -3.88
CA LEU A 573 0.75 10.84 -4.95
C LEU A 573 -0.51 10.05 -4.58
N MET A 574 -1.59 10.20 -5.36
CA MET A 574 -2.74 9.30 -5.29
C MET A 574 -2.37 7.97 -5.97
N ARG A 575 -2.19 6.91 -5.16
CA ARG A 575 -1.82 5.55 -5.61
C ARG A 575 -3.03 4.61 -5.62
N SER A 576 -4.11 5.12 -6.18
CA SER A 576 -5.42 4.52 -6.45
C SER A 576 -6.11 5.51 -7.40
N TRP A 577 -7.35 5.28 -7.82
CA TRP A 577 -8.08 6.18 -8.72
C TRP A 577 -9.56 6.28 -8.34
N MET A 578 -10.16 7.39 -8.74
CA MET A 578 -11.61 7.56 -8.78
C MET A 578 -12.13 7.30 -10.19
N THR A 579 -13.41 6.95 -10.28
CA THR A 579 -14.14 6.86 -11.55
C THR A 579 -15.46 7.60 -11.39
N ALA A 580 -15.83 8.40 -12.39
CA ALA A 580 -17.09 9.13 -12.42
C ALA A 580 -17.97 8.63 -13.56
N MET A 581 -19.26 8.47 -13.32
CA MET A 581 -20.24 8.10 -14.35
C MET A 581 -20.69 9.33 -15.16
N PRO A 582 -21.25 9.15 -16.37
CA PRO A 582 -21.73 10.26 -17.20
C PRO A 582 -22.71 11.20 -16.49
N GLY A 583 -22.36 12.48 -16.41
CA GLY A 583 -23.16 13.51 -15.74
C GLY A 583 -23.07 13.53 -14.20
N GLU A 584 -22.30 12.63 -13.59
CA GLU A 584 -22.12 12.57 -12.13
C GLU A 584 -21.39 13.82 -11.60
N ILE A 585 -21.69 14.19 -10.35
CA ILE A 585 -20.85 15.07 -9.54
C ILE A 585 -20.20 14.24 -8.45
N VAL A 586 -18.92 13.92 -8.62
CA VAL A 586 -18.09 13.25 -7.62
C VAL A 586 -17.60 14.31 -6.63
N SER A 587 -17.67 14.02 -5.32
CA SER A 587 -17.17 14.96 -4.31
C SER A 587 -16.39 14.28 -3.18
N CYS A 588 -15.33 14.97 -2.74
CA CYS A 588 -14.49 14.65 -1.59
C CYS A 588 -14.30 15.88 -0.70
N VAL A 589 -14.14 15.65 0.60
CA VAL A 589 -13.91 16.72 1.60
C VAL A 589 -12.44 17.13 1.61
N GLY A 590 -11.53 16.18 1.38
CA GLY A 590 -10.10 16.43 1.42
C GLY A 590 -9.23 15.37 0.74
N CYS A 591 -7.94 15.36 1.07
CA CYS A 591 -6.99 14.38 0.58
C CYS A 591 -6.87 13.22 1.58
N HIS A 592 -7.52 12.08 1.25
CA HIS A 592 -7.61 10.88 2.11
C HIS A 592 -8.28 11.14 3.46
N GLU A 593 -9.27 12.03 3.52
CA GLU A 593 -10.07 12.29 4.71
C GLU A 593 -10.71 11.00 5.28
N LYS A 594 -11.15 11.06 6.55
CA LYS A 594 -12.01 10.00 7.08
C LYS A 594 -13.33 10.00 6.31
N GLN A 595 -13.77 8.84 5.82
CA GLN A 595 -14.98 8.68 5.02
C GLN A 595 -16.27 8.99 5.81
N ASN A 596 -16.20 8.95 7.14
CA ASN A 596 -17.29 9.36 8.04
C ASN A 596 -17.27 10.89 8.29
N ALA A 597 -16.33 11.64 7.71
CA ALA A 597 -16.32 13.10 7.81
C ALA A 597 -17.41 13.69 6.91
N GLY A 598 -18.30 14.50 7.51
CA GLY A 598 -19.22 15.32 6.75
C GLY A 598 -18.52 16.54 6.14
N PRO A 599 -19.00 17.07 5.00
CA PRO A 599 -18.52 18.33 4.46
C PRO A 599 -18.80 19.47 5.44
N ALA A 600 -17.96 20.52 5.43
CA ALA A 600 -18.23 21.69 6.27
C ALA A 600 -19.44 22.47 5.72
N ASN A 601 -20.22 23.08 6.62
CA ASN A 601 -21.34 23.94 6.25
C ASN A 601 -20.86 25.33 5.80
N ARG A 602 -20.10 25.39 4.69
CA ARG A 602 -19.56 26.61 4.09
C ARG A 602 -19.54 26.51 2.57
N LYS A 603 -19.82 27.61 1.88
CA LYS A 603 -19.64 27.71 0.43
C LYS A 603 -18.20 28.05 0.10
N THR A 604 -17.47 27.11 -0.49
CA THR A 604 -16.10 27.29 -0.98
C THR A 604 -16.04 28.23 -2.18
N ILE A 605 -14.85 28.71 -2.53
CA ILE A 605 -14.64 29.52 -3.74
C ILE A 605 -15.04 28.72 -4.97
N ALA A 606 -14.52 27.49 -5.12
CA ALA A 606 -14.78 26.66 -6.28
C ALA A 606 -16.28 26.39 -6.50
N SER A 607 -17.07 26.22 -5.43
CA SER A 607 -18.53 25.99 -5.54
C SER A 607 -19.33 27.15 -6.16
N ARG A 608 -18.73 28.34 -6.30
CA ARG A 608 -19.35 29.54 -6.89
C ARG A 608 -18.90 29.82 -8.33
N LEU A 609 -17.93 29.05 -8.81
CA LEU A 609 -17.37 29.19 -10.14
C LEU A 609 -17.98 28.16 -11.09
N VAL A 610 -17.77 28.35 -12.38
CA VAL A 610 -18.02 27.29 -13.37
C VAL A 610 -16.91 26.24 -13.21
N PRO A 611 -17.21 24.92 -13.31
CA PRO A 611 -16.17 23.90 -13.26
C PRO A 611 -15.07 24.18 -14.29
N ALA A 612 -13.82 24.13 -13.87
CA ALA A 612 -12.68 24.31 -14.75
C ALA A 612 -12.58 23.16 -15.76
N GLU A 613 -12.19 23.49 -17.00
CA GLU A 613 -11.78 22.49 -17.99
C GLU A 613 -10.33 22.08 -17.76
N ILE A 614 -9.98 20.87 -18.20
CA ILE A 614 -8.61 20.36 -18.10
C ILE A 614 -7.71 21.12 -19.07
N GLU A 615 -6.68 21.80 -18.55
CA GLU A 615 -5.62 22.41 -19.35
C GLU A 615 -4.67 21.30 -19.84
N PRO A 616 -4.58 21.03 -21.16
CA PRO A 616 -3.78 19.91 -21.67
C PRO A 616 -2.29 20.04 -21.35
N TRP A 617 -1.66 18.91 -21.05
CA TRP A 617 -0.23 18.87 -20.74
C TRP A 617 0.61 18.75 -22.02
N ASN A 618 1.22 19.86 -22.46
CA ASN A 618 2.12 19.93 -23.61
C ASN A 618 1.54 19.21 -24.86
N GLY A 619 0.28 19.53 -25.20
CA GLY A 619 -0.45 18.95 -26.33
C GLY A 619 -1.55 17.95 -25.94
N PRO A 620 -2.04 17.14 -26.89
CA PRO A 620 -3.14 16.19 -26.66
C PRO A 620 -2.76 15.03 -25.72
N VAL A 621 -3.77 14.47 -25.06
CA VAL A 621 -3.66 13.34 -24.12
C VAL A 621 -3.03 12.13 -24.79
N ARG A 622 -1.99 11.58 -24.17
CA ARG A 622 -1.20 10.45 -24.70
C ARG A 622 -0.46 9.71 -23.59
N GLY A 623 0.03 8.51 -23.89
CA GLY A 623 0.91 7.76 -22.99
C GLY A 623 2.26 8.44 -22.80
N PHE A 624 2.70 8.57 -21.55
CA PHE A 624 3.99 9.18 -21.21
C PHE A 624 5.12 8.20 -21.54
N SER A 625 5.98 8.56 -22.48
CA SER A 625 7.16 7.77 -22.87
C SER A 625 8.43 8.57 -22.71
N PHE A 626 9.46 7.94 -22.15
CA PHE A 626 10.76 8.56 -21.99
C PHE A 626 11.33 9.03 -23.34
N ALA A 627 11.25 8.18 -24.38
CA ALA A 627 11.78 8.48 -25.70
C ALA A 627 11.13 9.71 -26.36
N ARG A 628 9.87 10.01 -26.04
CA ARG A 628 9.16 11.18 -26.59
C ARG A 628 9.17 12.38 -25.67
N GLU A 629 9.10 12.17 -24.37
CA GLU A 629 8.86 13.27 -23.43
C GLU A 629 10.13 13.74 -22.71
N VAL A 630 11.13 12.86 -22.54
CA VAL A 630 12.36 13.15 -21.79
C VAL A 630 13.61 13.17 -22.68
N GLN A 631 13.73 12.24 -23.64
CA GLN A 631 14.88 12.21 -24.55
C GLN A 631 15.07 13.55 -25.30
N PRO A 632 14.03 14.27 -25.79
CA PRO A 632 14.23 15.58 -26.40
C PRO A 632 14.81 16.64 -25.44
N VAL A 633 14.55 16.53 -24.14
CA VAL A 633 15.18 17.39 -23.12
C VAL A 633 16.67 17.09 -23.05
N LEU A 634 17.06 15.81 -23.05
CA LEU A 634 18.46 15.40 -23.07
C LEU A 634 19.16 15.82 -24.37
N ASP A 635 18.47 15.68 -25.50
CA ASP A 635 18.96 16.04 -26.82
C ASP A 635 19.31 17.54 -26.90
N LYS A 636 18.46 18.38 -26.32
CA LYS A 636 18.67 19.83 -26.26
C LYS A 636 19.72 20.26 -25.25
N TYR A 637 19.70 19.72 -24.04
CA TYR A 637 20.43 20.33 -22.90
C TYR A 637 21.63 19.53 -22.40
N CYS A 638 21.73 18.25 -22.76
CA CYS A 638 22.72 17.35 -22.18
C CYS A 638 23.72 16.83 -23.23
N LEU A 639 23.28 16.59 -24.47
CA LEU A 639 24.10 15.94 -25.51
C LEU A 639 25.33 16.74 -25.95
N SER A 640 25.39 18.05 -25.73
CA SER A 640 26.61 18.82 -26.03
C SER A 640 27.83 18.30 -25.26
N CYS A 641 27.60 17.73 -24.09
CA CYS A 641 28.62 17.12 -23.24
C CYS A 641 28.48 15.59 -23.21
N HIS A 642 27.26 15.06 -23.08
CA HIS A 642 26.97 13.63 -22.91
C HIS A 642 26.73 12.87 -24.23
N ASN A 643 27.65 13.00 -25.20
CA ASN A 643 27.54 12.41 -26.54
C ASN A 643 28.35 11.12 -26.76
N GLY A 644 28.86 10.52 -25.68
CA GLY A 644 29.69 9.32 -25.74
C GLY A 644 31.17 9.57 -26.07
N LYS A 645 31.61 10.82 -26.20
CA LYS A 645 33.04 11.15 -26.22
C LYS A 645 33.54 11.40 -24.79
N PRO A 646 34.76 10.96 -24.44
CA PRO A 646 35.34 11.27 -23.14
C PRO A 646 35.56 12.78 -23.02
N ARG A 647 35.61 13.28 -21.78
CA ARG A 647 36.02 14.66 -21.50
C ARG A 647 37.48 14.88 -21.91
N LYS A 648 37.88 16.15 -22.05
CA LYS A 648 39.27 16.54 -22.37
C LYS A 648 40.30 16.04 -21.36
N ASP A 649 39.87 15.80 -20.11
CA ASP A 649 40.67 15.26 -19.00
C ASP A 649 40.72 13.72 -19.01
N GLY A 650 40.14 13.06 -20.02
CA GLY A 650 40.10 11.60 -20.15
C GLY A 650 39.00 10.93 -19.32
N GLN A 651 38.22 11.69 -18.53
CA GLN A 651 37.14 11.12 -17.73
C GLN A 651 35.98 10.65 -18.62
N GLU A 652 35.57 9.39 -18.45
CA GLU A 652 34.35 8.87 -19.06
C GLU A 652 33.12 9.51 -18.40
N ILE A 653 32.17 9.92 -19.24
CA ILE A 653 30.90 10.50 -18.82
C ILE A 653 29.74 9.69 -19.43
N PRO A 654 28.57 9.62 -18.77
CA PRO A 654 27.43 8.90 -19.29
C PRO A 654 27.06 9.37 -20.70
N ASP A 655 26.83 8.43 -21.61
CA ASP A 655 26.33 8.72 -22.96
C ASP A 655 24.79 8.73 -22.94
N LEU A 656 24.19 9.87 -23.25
CA LEU A 656 22.75 10.09 -23.13
C LEU A 656 22.02 10.10 -24.48
N ARG A 657 22.66 9.65 -25.56
CA ARG A 657 22.02 9.54 -26.87
C ARG A 657 20.95 8.44 -26.88
N GLY A 658 19.77 8.76 -27.38
CA GLY A 658 18.64 7.81 -27.49
C GLY A 658 18.74 6.83 -28.66
N ASP A 659 19.22 7.26 -29.83
CA ASP A 659 19.32 6.41 -31.02
C ASP A 659 20.71 5.78 -31.14
N ARG A 660 20.83 4.54 -30.68
CA ARG A 660 22.09 3.79 -30.70
C ARG A 660 21.95 2.36 -31.22
N ASN A 661 20.77 1.96 -31.71
CA ASN A 661 20.44 0.54 -31.95
C ASN A 661 20.85 -0.36 -30.76
N ALA A 662 20.76 0.17 -29.55
CA ALA A 662 21.21 -0.49 -28.35
C ALA A 662 20.19 -0.33 -27.23
N PHE A 663 20.06 -1.37 -26.41
CA PHE A 663 19.08 -1.47 -25.35
C PHE A 663 19.70 -2.09 -24.11
N VAL A 664 19.26 -1.59 -22.96
CA VAL A 664 19.40 -2.28 -21.70
C VAL A 664 18.21 -3.23 -21.53
N VAL A 665 18.50 -4.50 -21.32
CA VAL A 665 17.48 -5.53 -21.15
C VAL A 665 17.61 -6.21 -19.80
N THR A 666 16.48 -6.62 -19.23
CA THR A 666 16.45 -7.41 -17.99
C THR A 666 15.98 -8.83 -18.24
N LYS A 667 16.58 -9.78 -17.52
CA LYS A 667 16.14 -11.17 -17.47
C LYS A 667 15.43 -11.43 -16.14
N ASN A 668 14.36 -12.23 -16.17
CA ASN A 668 13.52 -12.53 -15.01
C ASN A 668 14.22 -13.33 -13.89
N SER A 669 15.52 -13.65 -14.02
CA SER A 669 16.34 -14.26 -12.95
C SER A 669 17.71 -13.56 -12.69
N ASP A 670 17.95 -12.35 -13.22
CA ASP A 670 19.23 -11.63 -13.05
C ASP A 670 19.05 -10.11 -12.76
N PRO A 671 19.59 -9.57 -11.64
CA PRO A 671 19.54 -8.13 -11.33
C PRO A 671 20.47 -7.29 -12.20
N ARG A 672 21.44 -7.92 -12.87
CA ARG A 672 22.45 -7.21 -13.64
C ARG A 672 21.84 -6.64 -14.90
N VAL A 673 22.24 -5.41 -15.20
CA VAL A 673 21.96 -4.75 -16.47
C VAL A 673 22.69 -5.49 -17.60
N VAL A 674 21.95 -5.93 -18.61
CA VAL A 674 22.52 -6.53 -19.82
C VAL A 674 22.38 -5.55 -20.97
N PHE A 675 23.50 -5.25 -21.63
CA PHE A 675 23.52 -4.39 -22.81
C PHE A 675 23.44 -5.24 -24.08
N VAL A 676 22.55 -4.87 -24.99
CA VAL A 676 22.41 -5.48 -26.32
C VAL A 676 22.53 -4.38 -27.35
N SER A 677 23.39 -4.56 -28.35
CA SER A 677 23.60 -3.64 -29.47
C SER A 677 23.31 -4.33 -30.81
N ASP A 678 23.23 -3.53 -31.87
CA ASP A 678 23.06 -3.97 -33.27
C ASP A 678 21.85 -4.89 -33.50
N THR A 679 20.82 -4.76 -32.65
CA THR A 679 19.62 -5.59 -32.69
C THR A 679 18.38 -4.70 -32.65
N PRO A 680 17.50 -4.75 -33.66
CA PRO A 680 16.23 -4.02 -33.64
C PRO A 680 15.37 -4.41 -32.43
N LYS A 681 14.68 -3.42 -31.83
CA LYS A 681 13.83 -3.60 -30.63
C LYS A 681 12.82 -4.72 -30.80
N GLU A 682 12.29 -4.88 -32.02
CA GLU A 682 11.28 -5.88 -32.37
C GLU A 682 11.78 -7.31 -32.20
N LYS A 683 13.09 -7.56 -32.38
CA LYS A 683 13.71 -8.87 -32.18
C LYS A 683 13.93 -9.19 -30.69
N LEU A 684 13.77 -8.21 -29.80
CA LEU A 684 13.90 -8.36 -28.35
C LEU A 684 12.55 -8.68 -27.68
N PHE A 685 11.43 -8.37 -28.35
CA PHE A 685 10.09 -8.61 -27.80
C PHE A 685 9.88 -10.09 -27.46
N GLY A 686 9.35 -10.32 -26.25
CA GLY A 686 9.09 -11.66 -25.73
C GLY A 686 10.33 -12.42 -25.23
N LYS A 687 11.55 -11.96 -25.53
CA LYS A 687 12.80 -12.56 -25.04
C LYS A 687 13.23 -12.02 -23.68
N TYR A 688 12.90 -10.78 -23.37
CA TYR A 688 13.30 -10.08 -22.15
C TYR A 688 12.09 -9.56 -21.36
N GLY A 689 12.30 -9.36 -20.06
CA GLY A 689 11.29 -8.82 -19.14
C GLY A 689 11.03 -7.33 -19.40
N GLY A 690 12.11 -6.54 -19.37
CA GLY A 690 12.13 -5.12 -19.73
C GLY A 690 13.15 -4.85 -20.84
N ILE A 691 12.87 -3.85 -21.68
CA ILE A 691 13.71 -3.37 -22.78
C ILE A 691 13.73 -1.84 -22.68
N PHE A 692 14.89 -1.26 -22.44
CA PHE A 692 15.02 0.15 -22.11
C PHE A 692 16.12 0.82 -22.93
N GLU A 693 15.93 2.10 -23.24
CA GLU A 693 16.97 2.92 -23.84
C GLU A 693 18.13 3.12 -22.84
N PRO A 694 19.41 3.08 -23.26
CA PRO A 694 20.55 3.28 -22.35
C PRO A 694 20.49 4.62 -21.61
N SER A 695 20.07 5.68 -22.29
CA SER A 695 19.87 7.03 -21.72
C SER A 695 18.82 7.03 -20.61
N TYR A 696 17.74 6.26 -20.75
CA TYR A 696 16.74 6.07 -19.69
C TYR A 696 17.37 5.48 -18.44
N ILE A 697 18.18 4.43 -18.58
CA ILE A 697 18.83 3.79 -17.45
C ILE A 697 19.83 4.73 -16.78
N GLU A 698 20.69 5.40 -17.54
CA GLU A 698 21.65 6.35 -16.96
C GLU A 698 20.97 7.48 -16.17
N LEU A 699 19.86 8.02 -16.69
CA LEU A 699 19.11 9.05 -16.00
C LEU A 699 18.37 8.50 -14.78
N ARG A 700 17.77 7.31 -14.92
CA ARG A 700 17.00 6.65 -13.88
C ARG A 700 17.83 6.37 -12.62
N LYS A 701 19.12 6.04 -12.75
CA LYS A 701 20.04 5.85 -11.60
C LYS A 701 20.00 7.03 -10.61
N LEU A 702 19.77 8.24 -11.10
CA LEU A 702 19.84 9.48 -10.31
C LEU A 702 18.47 9.90 -9.73
N VAL A 703 17.43 9.10 -9.90
CA VAL A 703 16.06 9.39 -9.45
C VAL A 703 15.67 8.49 -8.28
N ARG A 704 15.00 9.07 -7.28
CA ARG A 704 14.38 8.33 -6.18
C ARG A 704 12.86 8.23 -6.43
N VAL A 705 12.34 7.00 -6.43
CA VAL A 705 10.91 6.72 -6.61
C VAL A 705 10.46 5.62 -5.67
N GLY A 706 9.15 5.43 -5.52
CA GLY A 706 8.59 4.38 -4.65
C GLY A 706 8.65 2.98 -5.23
N GLY A 707 8.79 2.87 -6.55
CA GLY A 707 8.75 1.63 -7.28
C GLY A 707 7.33 1.10 -7.46
N PHE A 708 7.17 -0.09 -8.04
CA PHE A 708 5.84 -0.67 -8.28
C PHE A 708 5.17 -1.21 -7.00
N GLU A 709 5.91 -1.59 -5.95
CA GLU A 709 5.35 -2.04 -4.64
C GLU A 709 5.71 -1.12 -3.47
N SER A 710 5.57 0.19 -3.65
CA SER A 710 5.77 1.13 -2.55
C SER A 710 4.81 0.86 -1.39
N ASP A 711 5.17 1.23 -0.16
CA ASP A 711 4.41 0.96 1.08
C ASP A 711 2.91 1.23 0.90
N LEU A 712 2.04 0.29 1.27
CA LEU A 712 0.59 0.41 1.02
C LEU A 712 -0.06 1.55 1.82
N ARG A 713 0.55 1.94 2.94
CA ARG A 713 0.05 3.00 3.81
C ARG A 713 0.20 4.37 3.14
N ILE A 714 -0.52 5.36 3.66
CA ILE A 714 -0.39 6.74 3.17
C ILE A 714 1.05 7.23 3.41
N LEU A 715 1.68 7.69 2.34
CA LEU A 715 3.04 8.23 2.37
C LEU A 715 3.04 9.62 2.99
N SER A 716 4.16 9.97 3.62
CA SER A 716 4.39 11.33 4.09
C SER A 716 4.36 12.29 2.89
N PRO A 717 3.73 13.47 2.99
CA PRO A 717 3.79 14.45 1.91
C PRO A 717 5.25 14.77 1.55
N GLY A 718 5.53 14.74 0.24
CA GLY A 718 6.87 14.92 -0.30
C GLY A 718 7.85 13.76 -0.13
N GLU A 719 7.39 12.55 0.22
CA GLU A 719 8.25 11.35 0.37
C GLU A 719 9.06 11.05 -0.90
N PHE A 720 8.43 11.11 -2.08
CA PHE A 720 9.08 10.90 -3.39
C PHE A 720 9.11 12.17 -4.24
N HIS A 721 9.14 13.34 -3.60
CA HIS A 721 9.19 14.62 -4.28
C HIS A 721 10.45 14.74 -5.15
N THR A 722 10.37 15.48 -6.26
CA THR A 722 11.47 15.66 -7.22
C THR A 722 12.77 16.15 -6.56
N ASN A 723 12.67 17.05 -5.58
CA ASN A 723 13.80 17.55 -4.78
C ASN A 723 14.52 16.49 -3.94
N THR A 724 14.00 15.27 -3.82
CA THR A 724 14.68 14.12 -3.16
C THR A 724 15.49 13.26 -4.15
N SER A 725 15.45 13.60 -5.44
CA SER A 725 16.22 12.95 -6.50
C SER A 725 17.52 13.70 -6.78
N GLU A 726 18.65 12.96 -6.84
CA GLU A 726 19.97 13.52 -7.12
C GLU A 726 20.00 14.29 -8.45
N LEU A 727 19.32 13.77 -9.48
CA LEU A 727 19.20 14.43 -10.79
C LEU A 727 18.67 15.86 -10.65
N PHE A 728 17.54 16.02 -9.96
CA PHE A 728 16.85 17.30 -9.85
C PHE A 728 17.66 18.28 -9.00
N GLN A 729 18.26 17.80 -7.90
CA GLN A 729 19.15 18.60 -7.06
C GLN A 729 20.38 19.10 -7.83
N MET A 730 20.99 18.23 -8.62
CA MET A 730 22.18 18.55 -9.43
C MET A 730 21.87 19.60 -10.50
N LEU A 731 20.74 19.45 -11.21
CA LEU A 731 20.30 20.41 -12.22
C LEU A 731 19.93 21.76 -11.59
N ARG A 732 19.25 21.77 -10.44
CA ARG A 732 18.87 23.00 -9.73
C ARG A 732 20.07 23.78 -9.19
N LYS A 733 21.15 23.09 -8.82
CA LYS A 733 22.46 23.70 -8.51
C LYS A 733 23.19 24.25 -9.75
N GLY A 734 22.67 24.00 -10.94
CA GLY A 734 23.18 24.54 -12.20
C GLY A 734 24.27 23.70 -12.86
N HIS A 735 24.24 22.36 -12.72
CA HIS A 735 25.15 21.39 -13.37
C HIS A 735 25.93 21.94 -14.58
N HIS A 736 27.18 22.38 -14.36
CA HIS A 736 28.07 22.94 -15.39
C HIS A 736 27.48 24.06 -16.27
N GLY A 737 26.58 24.88 -15.73
CA GLY A 737 25.94 26.01 -16.41
C GLY A 737 24.74 25.62 -17.29
N VAL A 738 24.24 24.38 -17.19
CA VAL A 738 23.00 23.98 -17.87
C VAL A 738 21.81 24.76 -17.30
N GLN A 739 21.00 25.33 -18.19
CA GLN A 739 19.78 26.06 -17.85
C GLN A 739 18.62 25.49 -18.67
N LEU A 740 17.73 24.77 -17.99
CA LEU A 740 16.52 24.23 -18.61
C LEU A 740 15.45 25.32 -18.73
N ASP A 741 14.68 25.28 -19.82
CA ASP A 741 13.46 26.08 -19.94
C ASP A 741 12.32 25.49 -19.08
N PRO A 742 11.23 26.24 -18.85
CA PRO A 742 10.12 25.77 -18.00
C PRO A 742 9.50 24.45 -18.48
N GLU A 743 9.39 24.22 -19.78
CA GLU A 743 8.83 22.99 -20.34
C GLU A 743 9.74 21.78 -20.05
N ALA A 744 11.06 21.93 -20.20
CA ALA A 744 12.02 20.89 -19.84
C ALA A 744 11.98 20.53 -18.35
N TRP A 745 11.81 21.52 -17.47
CA TRP A 745 11.59 21.27 -16.04
C TRP A 745 10.31 20.49 -15.78
N ASP A 746 9.18 20.91 -16.38
CA ASP A 746 7.89 20.24 -16.22
C ASP A 746 7.90 18.79 -16.75
N ARG A 747 8.59 18.54 -17.87
CA ARG A 747 8.78 17.18 -18.43
C ARG A 747 9.55 16.27 -17.49
N LEU A 748 10.65 16.75 -16.90
CA LEU A 748 11.43 15.98 -15.94
C LEU A 748 10.67 15.76 -14.63
N ALA A 749 10.00 16.79 -14.11
CA ALA A 749 9.19 16.69 -12.89
C ALA A 749 8.04 15.68 -13.08
N THR A 750 7.30 15.80 -14.18
CA THR A 750 6.20 14.89 -14.51
C THR A 750 6.71 13.45 -14.69
N TRP A 751 7.85 13.23 -15.33
CA TRP A 751 8.42 11.88 -15.46
C TRP A 751 8.73 11.23 -14.10
N ILE A 752 9.31 11.99 -13.17
CA ILE A 752 9.61 11.53 -11.81
C ILE A 752 8.31 11.25 -11.05
N ASP A 753 7.36 12.20 -11.06
CA ASP A 753 6.09 12.11 -10.34
C ASP A 753 5.20 10.96 -10.85
N LEU A 754 5.35 10.57 -12.12
CA LEU A 754 4.65 9.41 -12.70
C LEU A 754 5.33 8.07 -12.38
N ASN A 755 6.31 8.02 -11.49
CA ASN A 755 7.09 6.83 -11.12
C ASN A 755 8.00 6.34 -12.27
N THR A 756 8.50 7.26 -13.10
CA THR A 756 9.51 7.03 -14.16
C THR A 756 9.17 5.99 -15.25
N PRO A 757 7.99 6.07 -15.91
CA PRO A 757 7.70 5.21 -17.05
C PRO A 757 8.74 5.40 -18.17
N CYS A 758 9.17 4.29 -18.79
CA CYS A 758 9.97 4.29 -20.00
C CYS A 758 9.07 4.27 -21.24
N HIS A 759 8.04 3.41 -21.22
CA HIS A 759 7.11 3.19 -22.32
C HIS A 759 5.72 3.75 -21.99
N GLY A 760 5.09 4.36 -22.98
CA GLY A 760 3.76 4.97 -22.85
C GLY A 760 2.60 4.06 -23.25
N THR A 761 2.87 2.91 -23.91
CA THR A 761 1.86 1.97 -24.41
C THR A 761 2.34 0.52 -24.37
N TRP A 762 1.40 -0.43 -24.41
CA TRP A 762 1.73 -1.85 -24.52
C TRP A 762 2.36 -2.22 -25.87
N ARG A 763 2.02 -1.52 -26.97
CA ARG A 763 2.68 -1.74 -28.26
C ARG A 763 4.18 -1.40 -28.25
N GLU A 764 4.61 -0.41 -27.48
CA GLU A 764 6.04 -0.12 -27.31
C GLU A 764 6.80 -1.21 -26.54
N ILE A 765 6.08 -1.89 -25.64
CA ILE A 765 6.64 -2.91 -24.74
C ILE A 765 6.72 -4.27 -25.43
N VAL A 766 5.66 -4.68 -26.14
CA VAL A 766 5.53 -6.04 -26.68
C VAL A 766 5.23 -6.13 -28.18
N GLY A 767 5.10 -5.00 -28.86
CA GLY A 767 4.75 -4.93 -30.28
C GLY A 767 3.26 -5.11 -30.59
N VAL A 768 2.88 -4.73 -31.81
CA VAL A 768 1.49 -4.75 -32.29
C VAL A 768 0.92 -6.16 -32.35
N LYS A 769 1.70 -7.13 -32.83
CA LYS A 769 1.22 -8.52 -33.04
C LYS A 769 0.69 -9.15 -31.74
N LYS A 770 1.32 -8.86 -30.60
CA LYS A 770 0.94 -9.47 -29.31
C LYS A 770 -0.30 -8.82 -28.69
N THR A 771 -0.61 -7.58 -29.05
CA THR A 771 -1.76 -6.82 -28.49
C THR A 771 -2.98 -6.82 -29.41
N ALA A 772 -2.81 -7.14 -30.70
CA ALA A 772 -3.81 -6.89 -31.73
C ALA A 772 -5.22 -7.44 -31.44
N ASN A 773 -5.33 -8.68 -30.96
CA ASN A 773 -6.63 -9.30 -30.69
C ASN A 773 -7.36 -8.63 -29.52
N ASP A 774 -6.68 -8.55 -28.37
CA ASP A 774 -7.25 -7.97 -27.16
C ASP A 774 -7.51 -6.47 -27.32
N HIS A 775 -6.65 -5.76 -28.05
CA HIS A 775 -6.86 -4.36 -28.41
C HIS A 775 -8.15 -4.18 -29.20
N ARG A 776 -8.34 -4.94 -30.29
CA ARG A 776 -9.57 -4.88 -31.10
C ARG A 776 -10.81 -5.19 -30.27
N ARG A 777 -10.76 -6.29 -29.51
CA ARG A 777 -11.92 -6.78 -28.76
C ARG A 777 -12.28 -5.89 -27.57
N ARG A 778 -11.28 -5.39 -26.83
CA ARG A 778 -11.48 -4.39 -25.78
C ARG A 778 -12.14 -3.13 -26.33
N ARG A 779 -11.71 -2.63 -27.49
CA ARG A 779 -12.29 -1.42 -28.09
C ARG A 779 -13.75 -1.60 -28.47
N GLU A 780 -14.07 -2.74 -29.09
CA GLU A 780 -15.45 -3.09 -29.43
C GLU A 780 -16.35 -3.12 -28.19
N LEU A 781 -15.95 -3.85 -27.14
CA LEU A 781 -16.77 -4.02 -25.93
C LEU A 781 -16.83 -2.77 -25.05
N ARG A 782 -15.76 -1.96 -24.98
CA ARG A 782 -15.80 -0.65 -24.30
C ARG A 782 -16.71 0.35 -25.02
N THR A 783 -16.75 0.29 -26.36
CA THR A 783 -17.70 1.09 -27.15
C THR A 783 -19.12 0.66 -26.82
N LEU A 784 -19.38 -0.65 -26.84
CA LEU A 784 -20.71 -1.22 -26.61
C LEU A 784 -21.24 -0.97 -25.20
N TYR A 785 -20.46 -1.28 -24.16
CA TYR A 785 -20.95 -1.29 -22.77
C TYR A 785 -20.61 -0.05 -21.95
N ALA A 786 -19.62 0.74 -22.36
CA ALA A 786 -19.20 1.95 -21.64
C ALA A 786 -19.32 3.23 -22.48
N GLY A 787 -19.63 3.12 -23.77
CA GLY A 787 -19.69 4.25 -24.69
C GLY A 787 -18.35 4.97 -24.84
N LEU A 788 -17.23 4.25 -24.68
CA LEU A 788 -15.86 4.77 -24.79
C LEU A 788 -15.16 4.27 -26.05
N ASN A 789 -14.73 5.22 -26.89
CA ASN A 789 -14.15 4.92 -28.20
C ASN A 789 -12.65 5.30 -28.26
N ASP A 790 -12.07 5.74 -27.15
CA ASP A 790 -10.68 6.17 -27.07
C ASP A 790 -9.72 4.99 -27.32
N ASP A 791 -8.65 5.26 -28.06
CA ASP A 791 -7.63 4.25 -28.34
C ASP A 791 -6.35 4.60 -27.57
N PRO A 792 -6.07 3.95 -26.43
CA PRO A 792 -4.89 4.24 -25.63
C PRO A 792 -3.58 3.81 -26.31
N GLU A 793 -3.63 3.00 -27.39
CA GLU A 793 -2.44 2.63 -28.17
C GLU A 793 -1.99 3.69 -29.16
N ILE A 794 -2.85 4.68 -29.46
CA ILE A 794 -2.55 5.71 -30.45
C ILE A 794 -1.82 6.85 -29.78
N TYR A 795 -0.70 7.22 -30.39
CA TYR A 795 -0.05 8.50 -30.13
C TYR A 795 -0.51 9.51 -31.17
N PRO A 796 -1.18 10.60 -30.74
CA PRO A 796 -1.42 11.70 -31.65
C PRO A 796 -0.08 12.25 -32.14
N GLU A 797 -0.02 12.68 -33.41
CA GLU A 797 1.16 13.37 -33.91
C GLU A 797 1.40 14.64 -33.07
N THR A 798 2.49 14.63 -32.31
CA THR A 798 3.01 15.81 -31.63
C THR A 798 4.22 16.30 -32.40
N PRO A 799 4.36 17.62 -32.66
CA PRO A 799 5.57 18.16 -33.26
C PRO A 799 6.79 17.68 -32.46
N GLN A 800 7.63 16.85 -33.08
CA GLN A 800 8.91 16.47 -32.48
C GLN A 800 9.82 17.69 -32.59
N PRO A 801 10.22 18.31 -31.49
CA PRO A 801 11.13 19.45 -31.59
C PRO A 801 12.44 18.94 -32.19
N LYS A 802 12.84 19.46 -33.36
CA LYS A 802 14.22 19.30 -33.84
C LYS A 802 15.11 20.10 -32.91
N THR A 803 15.61 19.46 -31.86
CA THR A 803 16.43 20.15 -30.86
C THR A 803 17.89 20.16 -31.32
N GLN A 804 18.41 21.36 -31.62
CA GLN A 804 19.86 21.54 -31.68
C GLN A 804 20.41 21.52 -30.25
N PRO A 805 21.48 20.75 -29.97
CA PRO A 805 22.14 20.78 -28.67
C PRO A 805 22.60 22.20 -28.33
N VAL A 806 22.18 22.69 -27.17
CA VAL A 806 22.63 23.95 -26.60
C VAL A 806 23.89 23.68 -25.79
N HIS A 807 24.97 24.39 -26.11
CA HIS A 807 26.15 24.35 -25.26
C HIS A 807 25.89 25.17 -24.00
N PRO A 808 26.06 24.59 -22.79
CA PRO A 808 25.92 25.36 -21.56
C PRO A 808 26.94 26.50 -21.56
N ARG A 809 26.52 27.66 -21.06
CA ARG A 809 27.42 28.81 -20.94
C ARG A 809 28.61 28.38 -20.08
N HIS A 810 29.82 28.51 -20.62
CA HIS A 810 31.02 28.30 -19.81
C HIS A 810 31.00 29.32 -18.68
N ILE A 811 30.77 28.84 -17.46
CA ILE A 811 30.98 29.63 -16.25
C ILE A 811 32.47 29.46 -15.97
N PRO A 812 33.30 30.50 -16.13
CA PRO A 812 34.72 30.42 -15.79
C PRO A 812 34.79 29.95 -14.34
N THR A 813 35.48 28.84 -14.08
CA THR A 813 35.86 28.49 -12.73
C THR A 813 36.82 29.58 -12.29
N ALA A 814 36.32 30.61 -11.62
CA ALA A 814 37.19 31.61 -11.04
C ALA A 814 38.18 30.84 -10.16
N THR A 815 39.48 30.98 -10.43
CA THR A 815 40.52 30.61 -9.49
C THR A 815 40.41 31.58 -8.32
N VAL A 816 39.40 31.37 -7.48
CA VAL A 816 39.25 32.10 -6.23
C VAL A 816 40.29 31.48 -5.31
N GLU A 817 41.40 32.19 -5.10
CA GLU A 817 42.31 31.84 -4.02
C GLU A 817 41.53 31.86 -2.71
N ALA A 818 41.70 30.82 -1.89
CA ALA A 818 41.07 30.79 -0.58
C ALA A 818 41.60 31.99 0.23
N PRO A 819 40.71 32.81 0.81
CA PRO A 819 41.15 33.92 1.63
C PRO A 819 41.99 33.41 2.80
N ALA A 820 43.10 34.08 3.10
CA ALA A 820 43.99 33.67 4.19
C ALA A 820 43.34 33.94 5.56
N VAL A 821 43.30 32.92 6.43
CA VAL A 821 42.85 33.03 7.83
C VAL A 821 44.02 32.64 8.73
N ALA A 822 44.44 33.53 9.63
CA ALA A 822 45.75 33.44 10.30
C ALA A 822 46.01 32.17 11.14
N ASP A 823 44.99 31.47 11.62
CA ASP A 823 45.10 30.25 12.46
C ASP A 823 44.19 29.14 11.89
N TRP A 824 44.16 29.00 10.55
CA TRP A 824 43.48 27.93 9.79
C TRP A 824 44.11 27.75 8.38
N PRO A 825 44.28 26.51 7.86
CA PRO A 825 44.00 25.24 8.51
C PRO A 825 44.97 24.93 9.66
N PHE A 826 44.62 23.96 10.50
CA PHE A 826 45.48 23.51 11.59
C PHE A 826 45.37 22.00 11.82
N ASP A 827 46.45 21.43 12.37
CA ASP A 827 46.55 19.99 12.60
C ASP A 827 45.75 19.51 13.82
N ALA A 828 45.71 18.19 14.00
CA ALA A 828 44.99 17.56 15.09
C ALA A 828 45.51 17.95 16.48
N THR A 829 46.80 18.25 16.61
CA THR A 829 47.43 18.65 17.89
C THR A 829 46.91 20.03 18.30
N ARG A 830 46.94 20.99 17.38
CA ARG A 830 46.42 22.34 17.56
C ARG A 830 44.89 22.33 17.78
N ALA A 831 44.16 21.47 17.07
CA ALA A 831 42.72 21.31 17.24
C ALA A 831 42.35 20.84 18.66
N LYS A 832 43.04 19.83 19.20
CA LYS A 832 42.86 19.35 20.58
C LYS A 832 43.24 20.42 21.60
N ALA A 833 44.37 21.09 21.40
CA ALA A 833 44.80 22.17 22.28
C ALA A 833 43.74 23.29 22.38
N LYS A 834 43.17 23.70 21.24
CA LYS A 834 42.05 24.68 21.20
C LYS A 834 40.82 24.20 21.97
N GLN A 835 40.46 22.92 21.86
CA GLN A 835 39.32 22.36 22.57
C GLN A 835 39.55 22.32 24.09
N THR A 836 40.73 21.85 24.53
CA THR A 836 41.10 21.80 25.96
C THR A 836 41.15 23.19 26.59
N VAL A 837 41.66 24.19 25.87
CA VAL A 837 41.69 25.59 26.34
C VAL A 837 40.28 26.17 26.47
N ALA A 838 39.33 25.73 25.64
CA ALA A 838 37.95 26.22 25.68
C ALA A 838 37.16 25.73 26.91
N GLY A 839 37.55 24.60 27.51
CA GLY A 839 36.91 24.05 28.71
C GLY A 839 36.79 22.52 28.70
N PRO A 840 35.90 21.94 29.54
CA PRO A 840 35.60 20.51 29.54
C PRO A 840 35.19 20.04 28.14
N THR A 841 35.73 18.92 27.68
CA THR A 841 35.57 18.49 26.29
C THR A 841 34.24 17.80 26.01
N SER A 842 33.61 17.19 27.02
CA SER A 842 32.34 16.47 26.89
C SER A 842 31.43 16.65 28.11
N ARG A 843 30.12 16.57 27.89
CA ARG A 843 29.10 16.44 28.95
C ARG A 843 27.88 15.69 28.42
N SER A 844 26.94 15.34 29.31
CA SER A 844 25.69 14.66 28.92
C SER A 844 24.49 15.33 29.57
N ILE A 845 23.36 15.31 28.85
CA ILE A 845 22.04 15.72 29.36
C ILE A 845 21.20 14.47 29.57
N ASP A 846 20.52 14.39 30.70
CA ASP A 846 19.55 13.32 30.98
C ASP A 846 18.19 13.67 30.35
N LEU A 847 17.71 12.80 29.45
CA LEU A 847 16.39 12.93 28.83
C LEU A 847 15.30 12.21 29.64
N GLY A 848 15.66 11.45 30.67
CA GLY A 848 14.79 10.61 31.48
C GLY A 848 14.82 9.14 31.03
N ASN A 849 14.32 8.25 31.89
CA ASN A 849 14.21 6.79 31.62
C ASN A 849 15.52 6.13 31.18
N GLY A 850 16.67 6.65 31.64
CA GLY A 850 17.99 6.13 31.29
C GLY A 850 18.53 6.55 29.92
N VAL A 851 17.80 7.38 29.17
CA VAL A 851 18.22 7.92 27.86
C VAL A 851 19.02 9.21 28.06
N LYS A 852 20.21 9.30 27.44
CA LYS A 852 21.10 10.45 27.55
C LYS A 852 21.40 11.06 26.18
N LEU A 853 21.69 12.36 26.18
CA LEU A 853 22.21 13.10 25.03
C LEU A 853 23.62 13.60 25.33
N ASP A 854 24.61 13.02 24.66
CA ASP A 854 26.02 13.38 24.83
C ASP A 854 26.39 14.58 23.95
N LEU A 855 27.19 15.49 24.52
CA LEU A 855 27.64 16.73 23.91
C LEU A 855 29.17 16.82 23.94
N VAL A 856 29.72 17.49 22.94
CA VAL A 856 31.13 17.87 22.87
C VAL A 856 31.29 19.37 22.73
N LEU A 857 32.33 19.92 23.37
CA LEU A 857 32.62 21.34 23.32
C LEU A 857 33.36 21.68 22.02
N ILE A 858 32.83 22.61 21.25
CA ILE A 858 33.44 23.09 20.00
C ILE A 858 34.06 24.46 20.27
N PRO A 859 35.40 24.63 20.07
CA PRO A 859 36.07 25.88 20.37
C PRO A 859 35.68 27.01 19.41
N ALA A 860 35.83 28.25 19.86
CA ALA A 860 35.77 29.42 18.99
C ALA A 860 36.95 29.45 17.99
N GLY A 861 36.77 30.12 16.86
CA GLY A 861 37.79 30.20 15.83
C GLY A 861 37.29 30.88 14.56
N GLU A 862 38.12 30.86 13.53
CA GLU A 862 37.83 31.39 12.21
C GLU A 862 38.30 30.38 11.17
N PHE A 863 37.57 30.25 10.07
CA PHE A 863 37.87 29.32 8.98
C PHE A 863 37.35 29.85 7.65
N VAL A 864 37.80 29.24 6.56
CA VAL A 864 37.23 29.50 5.23
C VAL A 864 36.06 28.55 4.98
N MET A 865 34.88 29.12 4.81
CA MET A 865 33.64 28.41 4.50
C MET A 865 33.46 28.27 2.98
N GLY A 866 33.04 27.09 2.52
CA GLY A 866 32.89 26.76 1.10
C GLY A 866 33.95 25.79 0.58
N GLU A 867 33.87 25.44 -0.71
CA GLU A 867 34.83 24.53 -1.36
C GLU A 867 35.24 25.05 -2.73
N LYS A 868 36.54 25.08 -3.02
CA LYS A 868 37.11 25.63 -4.25
C LYS A 868 36.62 24.88 -5.49
N ASN A 869 36.54 23.55 -5.38
CA ASN A 869 36.07 22.66 -6.44
C ASN A 869 34.60 22.24 -6.22
N GLY A 870 33.85 23.00 -5.40
CA GLY A 870 32.47 22.75 -5.05
C GLY A 870 31.47 23.19 -6.12
N SER A 871 30.19 23.06 -5.78
CA SER A 871 29.09 23.58 -6.60
C SER A 871 29.01 25.11 -6.49
N SER A 872 28.27 25.77 -7.39
CA SER A 872 28.11 27.23 -7.39
C SER A 872 27.57 27.79 -6.06
N ASP A 873 26.73 27.03 -5.36
CA ASP A 873 26.15 27.39 -4.05
C ASP A 873 27.11 27.21 -2.86
N GLU A 874 28.33 26.76 -3.12
CA GLU A 874 29.43 26.61 -2.17
C GLU A 874 30.52 27.69 -2.36
N LEU A 875 30.28 28.64 -3.26
CA LEU A 875 31.18 29.73 -3.65
C LEU A 875 30.46 31.10 -3.58
N PRO A 876 31.18 32.20 -3.31
CA PRO A 876 32.62 32.29 -3.09
C PRO A 876 33.04 31.77 -1.71
N LEU A 877 34.32 31.38 -1.62
CA LEU A 877 34.98 31.07 -0.35
C LEU A 877 34.95 32.29 0.56
N THR A 878 34.47 32.12 1.79
CA THR A 878 34.21 33.24 2.72
C THR A 878 34.88 32.99 4.08
N PRO A 879 35.67 33.93 4.63
CA PRO A 879 36.13 33.85 6.01
C PRO A 879 34.95 33.95 6.97
N VAL A 880 34.80 33.00 7.88
CA VAL A 880 33.69 32.97 8.85
C VAL A 880 34.23 32.77 10.25
N ARG A 881 33.80 33.65 11.16
CA ARG A 881 34.23 33.66 12.57
C ARG A 881 33.15 33.10 13.51
N ILE A 882 33.50 32.04 14.22
CA ILE A 882 32.75 31.50 15.36
C ILE A 882 33.20 32.24 16.62
N LYS A 883 32.39 33.18 17.09
CA LYS A 883 32.75 34.14 18.15
C LYS A 883 32.96 33.52 19.54
N LYS A 884 32.23 32.45 19.87
CA LYS A 884 32.23 31.83 21.20
C LYS A 884 32.21 30.31 21.07
N PRO A 885 32.84 29.56 21.99
CA PRO A 885 32.67 28.13 22.08
C PRO A 885 31.20 27.78 22.32
N PHE A 886 30.78 26.62 21.84
CA PHE A 886 29.42 26.11 22.00
C PHE A 886 29.43 24.59 22.18
N TRP A 887 28.41 24.05 22.83
CA TRP A 887 28.25 22.59 22.90
C TRP A 887 27.48 22.10 21.68
N MET A 888 27.86 20.95 21.14
CA MET A 888 27.19 20.29 20.02
C MET A 888 26.90 18.83 20.36
N GLY A 889 25.78 18.29 19.88
CA GLY A 889 25.48 16.87 19.91
C GLY A 889 26.65 16.05 19.37
N LYS A 890 27.18 15.15 20.20
CA LYS A 890 28.26 14.22 19.84
C LYS A 890 27.88 13.39 18.61
N PHE A 891 26.59 13.05 18.55
CA PHE A 891 25.90 12.32 17.50
C PHE A 891 24.71 13.14 16.98
N GLU A 892 24.14 12.72 15.86
CA GLU A 892 22.77 13.03 15.50
C GLU A 892 21.79 12.54 16.59
N VAL A 893 20.64 13.19 16.70
CA VAL A 893 19.57 12.77 17.61
C VAL A 893 19.07 11.39 17.17
N THR A 894 19.01 10.43 18.09
CA THR A 894 18.59 9.05 17.81
C THR A 894 17.07 8.87 17.91
N ASN A 895 16.56 7.77 17.36
CA ASN A 895 15.14 7.42 17.48
C ASN A 895 14.70 7.31 18.96
N GLU A 896 15.50 6.71 19.84
CA GLU A 896 15.15 6.60 21.27
C GLU A 896 15.15 7.96 21.99
N GLN A 897 16.06 8.86 21.63
CA GLN A 897 16.09 10.22 22.15
C GLN A 897 14.89 11.03 21.67
N TYR A 898 14.50 10.89 20.41
CA TYR A 898 13.31 11.55 19.87
C TYR A 898 12.01 10.99 20.46
N ALA A 899 11.93 9.67 20.66
CA ALA A 899 10.78 8.98 21.24
C ALA A 899 10.48 9.41 22.70
N CYS A 900 11.48 9.93 23.44
CA CYS A 900 11.23 10.58 24.73
C CYS A 900 10.29 11.80 24.65
N PHE A 901 10.13 12.39 23.45
CA PHE A 901 9.29 13.55 23.20
C PHE A 901 8.07 13.21 22.36
N ASP A 902 8.25 12.41 21.31
CA ASP A 902 7.17 11.92 20.44
C ASP A 902 7.32 10.42 20.20
N PRO A 903 6.70 9.57 21.05
CA PRO A 903 6.77 8.12 20.90
C PRO A 903 5.97 7.60 19.69
N SER A 904 5.19 8.46 19.01
CA SER A 904 4.42 8.08 17.81
C SER A 904 5.20 8.24 16.51
N HIS A 905 6.38 8.87 16.56
CA HIS A 905 7.24 9.02 15.39
C HIS A 905 7.79 7.68 14.93
N ASP A 906 7.79 7.48 13.62
CA ASP A 906 8.36 6.32 12.97
C ASP A 906 9.26 6.77 11.82
N SER A 907 10.56 6.52 11.95
CA SER A 907 11.54 6.73 10.87
C SER A 907 11.32 5.79 9.67
N LYS A 908 10.42 4.81 9.80
CA LYS A 908 9.99 3.84 8.78
C LYS A 908 11.15 3.00 8.22
N PHE A 909 11.06 2.70 6.93
CA PHE A 909 11.99 1.86 6.18
C PHE A 909 12.63 2.67 5.05
N GLU A 910 13.83 2.28 4.64
CA GLU A 910 14.26 2.55 3.26
C GLU A 910 13.48 1.61 2.35
N HIS A 911 12.75 2.20 1.41
CA HIS A 911 11.86 1.46 0.53
C HIS A 911 12.63 0.45 -0.31
N LYS A 912 11.98 -0.68 -0.53
CA LYS A 912 12.46 -1.76 -1.37
C LYS A 912 11.74 -1.70 -2.72
N GLY A 913 12.47 -1.88 -3.81
CA GLY A 913 11.87 -1.90 -5.15
C GLY A 913 11.26 -3.25 -5.56
N SER A 914 11.08 -4.20 -4.63
CA SER A 914 10.75 -5.61 -4.88
C SER A 914 9.49 -6.03 -4.12
N TRP A 915 9.03 -7.26 -4.34
CA TRP A 915 7.75 -7.78 -3.85
C TRP A 915 7.63 -7.83 -2.32
N VAL A 916 6.43 -7.53 -1.82
CA VAL A 916 6.07 -7.49 -0.40
C VAL A 916 5.07 -8.60 -0.05
N PHE A 917 5.58 -9.72 0.48
CA PHE A 917 4.77 -10.86 0.95
C PHE A 917 4.67 -10.99 2.49
N SER A 918 5.42 -10.17 3.23
CA SER A 918 5.45 -10.18 4.70
C SER A 918 6.10 -8.90 5.24
N GLU A 919 6.04 -8.69 6.55
CA GLU A 919 6.68 -7.55 7.22
C GLU A 919 8.19 -7.46 6.92
N GLY A 920 8.90 -8.59 6.88
CA GLY A 920 10.32 -8.62 6.53
C GLY A 920 10.64 -8.15 5.10
N HIS A 921 9.63 -8.00 4.25
CA HIS A 921 9.78 -7.49 2.89
C HIS A 921 9.50 -5.98 2.74
N LEU A 922 9.09 -5.27 3.80
CA LEU A 922 8.74 -3.83 3.73
C LEU A 922 9.94 -2.94 3.38
N GLY A 923 11.16 -3.42 3.61
CA GLY A 923 12.40 -2.73 3.34
C GLY A 923 13.36 -2.81 4.52
N TRP A 924 14.30 -1.87 4.58
CA TRP A 924 15.33 -1.87 5.61
C TRP A 924 14.99 -0.86 6.70
N LEU A 925 14.87 -1.33 7.93
CA LEU A 925 14.40 -0.51 9.05
C LEU A 925 15.36 0.65 9.36
N LEU A 926 14.79 1.85 9.50
CA LEU A 926 15.50 3.08 9.88
C LEU A 926 15.12 3.54 11.31
N ASN A 927 14.30 2.76 12.01
CA ASN A 927 13.68 3.10 13.28
C ASN A 927 14.27 2.35 14.50
N HIS A 928 15.45 1.73 14.40
CA HIS A 928 16.08 1.13 15.58
C HIS A 928 16.48 2.21 16.61
N PRO A 929 16.43 1.91 17.93
CA PRO A 929 16.64 2.90 18.99
C PRO A 929 17.89 3.79 18.84
N LYS A 930 19.02 3.20 18.45
CA LYS A 930 20.32 3.89 18.30
C LYS A 930 20.63 4.39 16.89
N GLN A 931 19.76 4.15 15.92
CA GLN A 931 19.85 4.80 14.61
C GLN A 931 19.47 6.29 14.75
N PRO A 932 20.04 7.17 13.93
CA PRO A 932 19.61 8.57 13.84
C PRO A 932 18.14 8.65 13.43
N VAL A 933 17.41 9.60 14.02
CA VAL A 933 16.04 9.89 13.62
C VAL A 933 16.01 10.54 12.24
N VAL A 934 15.13 10.07 11.36
CA VAL A 934 14.91 10.63 10.01
C VAL A 934 13.42 10.83 9.76
N ARG A 935 13.05 11.43 8.61
CA ARG A 935 11.66 11.82 8.31
C ARG A 935 11.07 12.76 9.35
N VAL A 936 11.93 13.61 9.93
CA VAL A 936 11.55 14.71 10.80
C VAL A 936 11.70 16.00 9.99
N SER A 937 10.68 16.84 9.97
CA SER A 937 10.74 18.15 9.31
C SER A 937 11.62 19.12 10.12
N TRP A 938 12.11 20.17 9.46
CA TRP A 938 12.84 21.23 10.17
C TRP A 938 12.02 21.83 11.32
N LYS A 939 10.71 22.01 11.14
CA LYS A 939 9.80 22.52 12.18
C LYS A 939 9.77 21.61 13.40
N GLU A 940 9.65 20.30 13.19
CA GLU A 940 9.65 19.30 14.27
C GLU A 940 11.02 19.25 14.98
N ALA A 941 12.12 19.32 14.24
CA ALA A 941 13.47 19.37 14.81
C ALA A 941 13.71 20.65 15.66
N VAL A 942 13.19 21.80 15.23
CA VAL A 942 13.21 23.04 16.02
C VAL A 942 12.31 22.91 17.26
N ASP A 943 11.14 22.29 17.13
CA ASP A 943 10.23 22.08 18.27
C ASP A 943 10.86 21.17 19.33
N PHE A 944 11.56 20.12 18.91
CA PHE A 944 12.37 19.27 19.79
C PHE A 944 13.39 20.10 20.57
N CYS A 945 14.16 20.96 19.89
CA CYS A 945 15.15 21.82 20.54
C CYS A 945 14.51 22.79 21.54
N ARG A 946 13.36 23.37 21.18
CA ARG A 946 12.59 24.29 22.03
C ARG A 946 12.15 23.59 23.31
N ARG A 947 11.52 22.42 23.20
CA ARG A 947 11.05 21.64 24.36
C ARG A 947 12.20 21.20 25.27
N LEU A 948 13.33 20.80 24.68
CA LEU A 948 14.52 20.43 25.46
C LEU A 948 15.12 21.67 26.17
N SER A 949 15.09 22.84 25.54
CA SER A 949 15.47 24.10 26.18
C SER A 949 14.58 24.43 27.38
N GLU A 950 13.26 24.27 27.23
CA GLU A 950 12.29 24.47 28.31
C GLU A 950 12.52 23.51 29.48
N LYS A 951 12.86 22.25 29.18
CA LYS A 951 13.12 21.22 30.20
C LYS A 951 14.41 21.47 30.99
N THR A 952 15.44 22.03 30.36
CA THR A 952 16.80 22.11 30.91
C THR A 952 17.19 23.52 31.38
N GLY A 953 16.48 24.55 30.92
CA GLY A 953 16.86 25.95 31.11
C GLY A 953 18.03 26.41 30.24
N GLU A 954 18.60 25.53 29.38
CA GLU A 954 19.68 25.89 28.47
C GLU A 954 19.14 26.30 27.09
N ASN A 955 19.83 27.19 26.38
CA ASN A 955 19.40 27.66 25.06
C ASN A 955 19.82 26.68 23.96
N MET A 956 19.00 25.67 23.69
CA MET A 956 19.24 24.65 22.68
C MET A 956 18.55 24.96 21.35
N THR A 957 19.24 24.66 20.26
CA THR A 957 18.82 24.98 18.90
C THR A 957 19.51 24.07 17.90
N LEU A 958 19.03 24.03 16.65
CA LEU A 958 19.82 23.48 15.54
C LEU A 958 21.08 24.33 15.30
N PRO A 959 22.20 23.74 14.84
CA PRO A 959 23.39 24.48 14.44
C PRO A 959 23.09 25.45 13.30
N THR A 960 23.79 26.58 13.24
CA THR A 960 23.89 27.32 11.97
C THR A 960 24.77 26.55 10.98
N GLU A 961 24.70 26.88 9.69
CA GLU A 961 25.57 26.22 8.69
C GLU A 961 27.05 26.46 8.99
N ALA A 962 27.41 27.66 9.45
CA ALA A 962 28.77 27.99 9.84
C ALA A 962 29.23 27.17 11.05
N GLN A 963 28.38 27.03 12.07
CA GLN A 963 28.68 26.17 13.22
C GLN A 963 28.86 24.72 12.80
N TRP A 964 28.00 24.21 11.91
CA TRP A 964 28.08 22.85 11.42
C TRP A 964 29.35 22.61 10.59
N GLU A 965 29.68 23.49 9.63
CA GLU A 965 30.85 23.32 8.77
C GLU A 965 32.17 23.46 9.55
N TRP A 966 32.25 24.43 10.47
CA TRP A 966 33.39 24.56 11.39
C TRP A 966 33.61 23.27 12.19
N ALA A 967 32.53 22.76 12.79
CA ALA A 967 32.53 21.54 13.57
C ALA A 967 32.89 20.30 12.74
N CYS A 968 32.41 20.22 11.50
CA CYS A 968 32.69 19.13 10.56
C CYS A 968 34.18 19.11 10.17
N ARG A 969 34.72 20.26 9.76
CA ARG A 969 36.11 20.43 9.31
C ARG A 969 37.13 20.19 10.42
N ALA A 970 36.82 20.62 11.64
CA ALA A 970 37.67 20.48 12.81
C ALA A 970 39.15 20.91 12.59
N GLY A 971 39.36 21.95 11.78
CA GLY A 971 40.68 22.48 11.41
C GLY A 971 41.13 22.18 9.99
N SER A 972 40.51 21.22 9.30
CA SER A 972 40.90 20.83 7.93
C SER A 972 40.36 21.76 6.84
N ASP A 973 41.19 22.02 5.83
CA ASP A 973 40.82 22.64 4.56
C ASP A 973 40.50 21.63 3.45
N SER A 974 40.76 20.34 3.67
CA SER A 974 40.39 19.26 2.74
C SER A 974 38.86 19.05 2.64
N PRO A 975 38.37 18.38 1.58
CA PRO A 975 36.94 18.11 1.40
C PRO A 975 36.28 17.34 2.55
N MET A 976 37.03 16.44 3.19
CA MET A 976 36.65 15.69 4.38
C MET A 976 37.65 15.95 5.50
N HIS A 977 37.26 15.90 6.79
CA HIS A 977 38.22 16.10 7.88
C HIS A 977 39.35 15.05 7.92
N PHE A 978 39.15 13.93 7.24
CA PHE A 978 40.10 12.81 7.16
C PHE A 978 40.85 12.72 5.83
N GLY A 979 40.61 13.63 4.88
CA GLY A 979 41.29 13.62 3.57
C GLY A 979 40.42 14.11 2.42
N ASP A 980 40.65 13.53 1.24
CA ASP A 980 39.98 13.85 -0.01
C ASP A 980 38.86 12.85 -0.36
N LEU A 981 38.38 12.88 -1.61
CA LEU A 981 37.32 11.99 -2.11
C LEU A 981 37.78 10.56 -2.42
N ASP A 982 39.09 10.32 -2.43
CA ASP A 982 39.72 9.03 -2.74
C ASP A 982 40.24 8.34 -1.47
N THR A 983 40.10 8.99 -0.32
CA THR A 983 40.42 8.44 0.99
C THR A 983 39.41 7.34 1.37
N ASP A 984 39.91 6.18 1.80
CA ASP A 984 39.08 5.05 2.23
C ASP A 984 38.24 5.41 3.47
N PHE A 985 36.95 5.65 3.23
CA PHE A 985 36.00 6.05 4.27
C PHE A 985 35.42 4.86 5.04
N SER A 986 35.76 3.61 4.73
CA SER A 986 35.10 2.40 5.28
C SER A 986 35.07 2.34 6.82
N LYS A 987 36.03 3.00 7.50
CA LYS A 987 36.09 3.10 8.98
C LYS A 987 35.74 4.50 9.52
N LEU A 988 35.36 5.42 8.64
CA LEU A 988 35.28 6.87 8.90
C LEU A 988 33.87 7.44 8.69
N ALA A 989 33.06 6.86 7.80
CA ALA A 989 31.68 7.31 7.58
C ALA A 989 30.82 6.22 6.93
N ASN A 990 29.49 6.33 7.11
CA ASN A 990 28.48 5.58 6.37
C ASN A 990 28.05 6.34 5.12
N MET A 991 28.38 5.85 3.93
CA MET A 991 28.11 6.50 2.64
C MET A 991 27.65 5.49 1.59
N ALA A 992 27.19 5.95 0.43
CA ALA A 992 26.76 5.04 -0.65
C ALA A 992 27.93 4.30 -1.29
N ASP A 993 28.14 3.06 -0.87
CA ASP A 993 29.27 2.23 -1.25
C ASP A 993 28.86 0.91 -1.95
N VAL A 994 29.78 -0.06 -2.06
CA VAL A 994 29.49 -1.36 -2.69
C VAL A 994 28.33 -2.12 -2.01
N THR A 995 28.08 -1.91 -0.71
CA THR A 995 27.00 -2.54 0.06
C THR A 995 25.63 -2.11 -0.43
N ILE A 996 25.45 -0.88 -0.93
CA ILE A 996 24.18 -0.38 -1.48
C ILE A 996 23.61 -1.29 -2.60
N ARG A 997 24.41 -2.19 -3.20
CA ARG A 997 23.93 -3.12 -4.25
C ARG A 997 22.89 -4.07 -3.68
N GLN A 998 22.94 -4.32 -2.37
CA GLN A 998 21.95 -5.11 -1.65
C GLN A 998 20.54 -4.50 -1.70
N LEU A 999 20.37 -3.21 -2.04
CA LEU A 999 19.02 -2.67 -2.32
C LEU A 999 18.36 -3.32 -3.53
N ALA A 1000 19.15 -3.85 -4.47
CA ALA A 1000 18.64 -4.61 -5.60
C ALA A 1000 18.24 -6.03 -5.22
N TYR A 1001 18.61 -6.52 -4.03
CA TYR A 1001 18.35 -7.89 -3.60
C TYR A 1001 17.36 -7.93 -2.45
N ASP A 1002 16.50 -8.93 -2.50
CA ASP A 1002 15.55 -9.25 -1.45
C ASP A 1002 16.22 -10.09 -0.35
N THR A 1003 15.67 -10.01 0.85
CA THR A 1003 15.95 -10.88 2.00
C THR A 1003 15.82 -12.37 1.70
N ASP A 1004 15.03 -12.74 0.68
CA ASP A 1004 14.80 -14.12 0.26
C ASP A 1004 15.41 -14.47 -1.11
N GLY A 1005 16.24 -13.60 -1.67
CA GLY A 1005 16.98 -13.85 -2.91
C GLY A 1005 16.28 -13.44 -4.21
N ARG A 1006 15.05 -12.91 -4.15
CA ARG A 1006 14.44 -12.16 -5.27
C ARG A 1006 15.21 -10.85 -5.50
N TYR A 1007 15.04 -10.19 -6.64
CA TYR A 1007 15.84 -9.00 -6.93
C TYR A 1007 15.15 -8.05 -7.92
N THR A 1008 15.67 -6.84 -7.99
CA THR A 1008 15.33 -5.77 -8.94
C THR A 1008 16.59 -5.38 -9.73
N MET A 1009 16.49 -4.39 -10.61
CA MET A 1009 17.67 -3.91 -11.32
C MET A 1009 18.68 -3.25 -10.37
N ASP A 1010 19.96 -3.60 -10.49
CA ASP A 1010 21.06 -2.97 -9.75
C ASP A 1010 21.49 -1.66 -10.41
N ILE A 1011 20.80 -0.56 -10.06
CA ILE A 1011 20.99 0.77 -10.66
C ILE A 1011 21.27 1.88 -9.66
N THR A 1012 21.32 1.60 -8.35
CA THR A 1012 21.57 2.65 -7.36
C THR A 1012 23.04 3.12 -7.43
N PRO A 1013 23.31 4.43 -7.58
CA PRO A 1013 24.67 4.96 -7.60
C PRO A 1013 25.45 4.65 -6.32
N ARG A 1014 26.74 4.36 -6.47
CA ARG A 1014 27.65 3.98 -5.38
C ARG A 1014 29.11 4.31 -5.69
N ASP A 1015 29.95 4.39 -4.67
CA ASP A 1015 31.40 4.24 -4.81
C ASP A 1015 31.76 2.76 -4.63
N ALA A 1016 32.21 2.11 -5.69
CA ALA A 1016 32.48 0.67 -5.67
C ALA A 1016 33.84 0.30 -5.06
N ARG A 1017 34.65 1.28 -4.66
CA ARG A 1017 36.02 1.06 -4.15
C ARG A 1017 36.06 0.73 -2.65
N PHE A 1018 35.03 1.13 -1.91
CA PHE A 1018 35.00 1.10 -0.45
C PHE A 1018 33.81 0.27 0.06
N ASP A 1019 33.90 -0.15 1.33
CA ASP A 1019 32.87 -0.99 1.96
C ASP A 1019 32.83 -0.77 3.50
N ASP A 1020 31.91 0.10 3.91
CA ASP A 1020 31.57 0.46 5.28
C ASP A 1020 30.66 -0.57 5.98
N LYS A 1021 30.22 -1.61 5.26
CA LYS A 1021 29.40 -2.74 5.71
C LYS A 1021 27.98 -2.37 6.15
N ARG A 1022 27.44 -1.20 5.78
CA ARG A 1022 26.11 -0.72 6.15
C ARG A 1022 25.27 -0.39 4.91
N LEU A 1023 24.07 -0.95 4.88
CA LEU A 1023 23.12 -0.76 3.77
C LEU A 1023 22.25 0.49 3.95
N VAL A 1024 21.93 0.80 5.20
CA VAL A 1024 21.14 1.96 5.61
C VAL A 1024 21.82 2.64 6.79
N THR A 1025 21.11 3.51 7.52
CA THR A 1025 21.65 4.14 8.73
C THR A 1025 22.30 3.14 9.68
N ALA A 1026 23.46 3.51 10.19
CA ALA A 1026 24.15 2.79 11.24
C ALA A 1026 23.69 3.30 12.60
N ASN A 1027 23.97 2.54 13.66
CA ASN A 1027 23.90 3.11 14.99
C ASN A 1027 24.89 4.29 15.07
N VAL A 1028 24.48 5.39 15.69
CA VAL A 1028 25.36 6.54 15.86
C VAL A 1028 26.66 6.16 16.56
N GLY A 1029 27.76 6.77 16.16
CA GLY A 1029 29.07 6.49 16.75
C GLY A 1029 29.75 5.20 16.30
N THR A 1030 29.25 4.54 15.26
CA THR A 1030 29.86 3.33 14.70
C THR A 1030 31.24 3.62 14.08
N TYR A 1031 31.39 4.78 13.44
CA TYR A 1031 32.60 5.17 12.71
C TYR A 1031 33.54 6.02 13.57
N ARG A 1032 34.76 6.27 13.12
CA ARG A 1032 35.71 7.10 13.88
C ARG A 1032 35.25 8.56 13.93
N PRO A 1033 35.40 9.25 15.08
CA PRO A 1033 35.09 10.67 15.17
C PRO A 1033 36.17 11.53 14.52
N ASN A 1034 35.82 12.79 14.26
CA ASN A 1034 36.82 13.82 13.98
C ASN A 1034 37.62 14.17 15.26
N VAL A 1035 38.61 15.05 15.12
CA VAL A 1035 39.54 15.38 16.21
C VAL A 1035 38.89 16.02 17.45
N TRP A 1036 37.70 16.61 17.33
CA TRP A 1036 36.93 17.16 18.45
C TRP A 1036 35.95 16.16 19.07
N GLY A 1037 35.93 14.92 18.60
CA GLY A 1037 35.07 13.87 19.14
C GLY A 1037 33.64 13.88 18.58
N LEU A 1038 33.39 14.59 17.47
CA LEU A 1038 32.12 14.51 16.74
C LEU A 1038 32.12 13.33 15.78
N TYR A 1039 31.01 12.62 15.75
CA TYR A 1039 30.80 11.45 14.90
C TYR A 1039 29.86 11.77 13.75
N ASP A 1040 29.98 10.96 12.69
CA ASP A 1040 29.03 10.89 11.57
C ASP A 1040 28.89 12.21 10.76
N MET A 1041 29.79 13.18 10.94
CA MET A 1041 29.75 14.51 10.27
C MET A 1041 29.84 14.46 8.73
N HIS A 1042 30.15 13.30 8.13
CA HIS A 1042 30.29 13.11 6.69
C HIS A 1042 29.36 12.02 6.13
N GLY A 1043 28.48 11.44 6.93
CA GLY A 1043 27.70 10.29 6.48
C GLY A 1043 26.60 9.95 7.46
N ASN A 1044 26.08 8.73 7.37
CA ASN A 1044 24.90 8.29 8.11
C ASN A 1044 23.67 9.08 7.67
N VAL A 1045 23.42 10.30 8.15
CA VAL A 1045 22.31 11.14 7.69
C VAL A 1045 22.76 12.58 7.41
N ALA A 1046 22.12 13.21 6.43
CA ALA A 1046 22.25 14.65 6.29
C ALA A 1046 21.48 15.34 7.42
N GLU A 1047 21.83 16.59 7.77
CA GLU A 1047 21.34 17.24 8.97
C GLU A 1047 20.72 18.61 8.71
N TRP A 1048 19.55 18.84 9.30
CA TRP A 1048 18.94 20.16 9.36
C TRP A 1048 19.83 21.17 10.10
N THR A 1049 20.01 22.33 9.48
CA THR A 1049 20.57 23.50 10.17
C THR A 1049 19.48 24.53 10.44
N ARG A 1050 19.71 25.45 11.39
CA ARG A 1050 18.81 26.58 11.63
C ARG A 1050 18.77 27.56 10.44
N SER A 1051 19.76 27.54 9.55
CA SER A 1051 19.92 28.58 8.54
C SER A 1051 18.91 28.44 7.40
N ALA A 1052 18.33 29.56 6.98
CA ALA A 1052 17.71 29.68 5.67
C ALA A 1052 18.75 29.40 4.58
N TYR A 1053 18.36 28.65 3.56
CA TYR A 1053 19.23 28.41 2.41
C TYR A 1053 19.33 29.69 1.57
N LYS A 1054 20.52 30.29 1.55
CA LYS A 1054 20.83 31.51 0.80
C LYS A 1054 22.14 31.35 0.01
N PRO A 1055 22.31 32.11 -1.08
CA PRO A 1055 23.58 32.21 -1.79
C PRO A 1055 24.73 32.65 -0.89
N TYR A 1056 25.95 32.31 -1.30
CA TYR A 1056 27.17 32.84 -0.73
C TYR A 1056 27.54 34.18 -1.43
N PRO A 1057 28.38 35.05 -0.82
CA PRO A 1057 29.18 34.84 0.39
C PRO A 1057 28.35 34.60 1.66
N TYR A 1058 28.91 33.85 2.61
CA TYR A 1058 28.22 33.57 3.86
C TYR A 1058 28.23 34.79 4.78
N GLU A 1059 27.05 35.28 5.11
CA GLU A 1059 26.87 36.41 6.03
C GLU A 1059 26.11 35.97 7.28
N ALA A 1060 26.78 35.99 8.44
CA ALA A 1060 26.18 35.51 9.70
C ALA A 1060 24.97 36.36 10.16
N ASP A 1061 25.03 37.67 9.89
CA ASP A 1061 24.10 38.68 10.41
C ASP A 1061 22.99 39.06 9.41
N ASP A 1062 22.90 38.39 8.25
CA ASP A 1062 21.88 38.65 7.22
C ASP A 1062 20.47 38.09 7.54
N GLY A 1063 20.28 37.66 8.78
CA GLY A 1063 19.05 37.06 9.27
C GLY A 1063 18.81 35.60 8.85
N ARG A 1064 19.72 34.92 8.15
CA ARG A 1064 19.55 33.50 7.77
C ARG A 1064 19.33 32.58 8.96
N SER A 1065 19.88 32.93 10.12
CA SER A 1065 19.75 32.16 11.37
C SER A 1065 18.45 32.44 12.14
N LYS A 1066 17.55 33.30 11.64
CA LYS A 1066 16.28 33.60 12.31
C LYS A 1066 15.26 32.47 12.10
N ILE A 1067 14.57 32.12 13.19
CA ILE A 1067 13.45 31.18 13.19
C ILE A 1067 12.19 31.96 12.74
N SER A 1068 12.06 32.26 11.45
CA SER A 1068 10.90 32.96 10.86
C SER A 1068 10.28 32.18 9.67
N ALA A 1069 9.04 32.54 9.27
CA ALA A 1069 8.23 31.90 8.22
C ALA A 1069 8.77 32.11 6.77
N PRO A 1070 8.12 31.51 5.75
CA PRO A 1070 8.57 30.32 5.02
C PRO A 1070 9.81 30.57 4.14
N ALA A 1071 10.88 29.83 4.42
CA ALA A 1071 12.05 29.73 3.56
C ALA A 1071 12.51 28.27 3.49
N GLU A 1072 13.15 27.88 2.39
CA GLU A 1072 13.92 26.66 2.35
C GLU A 1072 15.04 26.69 3.41
N ARG A 1073 15.30 25.54 4.01
CA ARG A 1073 16.29 25.38 5.07
C ARG A 1073 17.48 24.61 4.57
N ALA A 1074 18.66 25.07 4.96
CA ALA A 1074 19.89 24.44 4.57
C ALA A 1074 20.11 23.14 5.35
N VAL A 1075 20.45 22.10 4.61
CA VAL A 1075 20.84 20.78 5.10
C VAL A 1075 22.32 20.55 4.79
N ARG A 1076 23.04 19.96 5.73
CA ARG A 1076 24.49 19.72 5.64
C ARG A 1076 24.85 18.25 5.83
N GLY A 1077 26.07 17.89 5.42
CA GLY A 1077 26.55 16.51 5.45
C GLY A 1077 25.99 15.68 4.30
N GLY A 1078 26.12 14.37 4.43
CA GLY A 1078 25.59 13.38 3.48
C GLY A 1078 25.05 12.17 4.22
N SER A 1079 24.41 11.27 3.50
CA SER A 1079 23.75 10.10 4.08
C SER A 1079 24.33 8.77 3.57
N TRP A 1080 23.82 7.66 4.11
CA TRP A 1080 24.04 6.30 3.59
C TRP A 1080 23.72 6.17 2.08
N ARG A 1081 22.95 7.10 1.50
CA ARG A 1081 22.56 7.13 0.09
C ARG A 1081 23.37 8.11 -0.76
N ASP A 1082 24.31 8.83 -0.17
CA ASP A 1082 25.13 9.83 -0.85
C ASP A 1082 26.58 9.33 -1.05
N ARG A 1083 27.14 9.55 -2.24
CA ARG A 1083 28.54 9.25 -2.59
C ARG A 1083 29.48 10.32 -2.03
N PRO A 1084 30.80 10.08 -1.87
CA PRO A 1084 31.74 11.01 -1.21
C PRO A 1084 31.65 12.48 -1.65
N LYS A 1085 31.43 12.75 -2.94
CA LYS A 1085 31.26 14.13 -3.45
C LYS A 1085 30.15 14.94 -2.73
N ARG A 1086 29.10 14.26 -2.28
CA ARG A 1086 27.92 14.81 -1.60
C ARG A 1086 28.00 14.71 -0.08
N CYS A 1087 29.14 14.26 0.44
CA CYS A 1087 29.41 14.08 1.86
C CYS A 1087 30.48 15.06 2.39
N ARG A 1088 31.00 15.94 1.53
CA ARG A 1088 32.02 16.95 1.85
C ARG A 1088 31.54 17.95 2.90
N SER A 1089 32.46 18.54 3.66
CA SER A 1089 32.15 19.55 4.68
C SER A 1089 31.35 20.75 4.15
N ALA A 1090 31.64 21.20 2.93
CA ALA A 1090 30.95 22.33 2.31
C ALA A 1090 29.65 21.94 1.58
N PHE A 1091 29.38 20.64 1.38
CA PHE A 1091 28.20 20.22 0.64
C PHE A 1091 26.93 20.63 1.38
N ARG A 1092 25.96 21.12 0.62
CA ARG A 1092 24.72 21.69 1.14
C ARG A 1092 23.56 21.45 0.20
N LEU A 1093 22.39 21.18 0.78
CA LEU A 1093 21.11 21.04 0.07
C LEU A 1093 20.08 21.94 0.71
N SER A 1094 18.92 22.07 0.07
CA SER A 1094 17.80 22.80 0.61
C SER A 1094 16.51 22.01 0.48
N TYR A 1095 15.67 22.15 1.50
CA TYR A 1095 14.32 21.58 1.52
C TYR A 1095 13.35 22.53 2.22
N PRO A 1096 12.06 22.53 1.86
CA PRO A 1096 11.02 23.24 2.60
C PRO A 1096 10.98 22.81 4.06
N ASN A 1097 10.70 23.76 4.95
CA ASN A 1097 10.74 23.53 6.40
C ASN A 1097 9.67 22.57 6.96
N TRP A 1098 8.70 22.18 6.14
CA TRP A 1098 7.62 21.24 6.48
C TRP A 1098 7.89 19.82 5.96
N GLN A 1099 8.81 19.65 5.01
CA GLN A 1099 9.03 18.36 4.36
C GLN A 1099 9.77 17.40 5.30
N LYS A 1100 9.28 16.16 5.38
CA LYS A 1100 9.87 15.07 6.16
C LYS A 1100 10.75 14.21 5.25
N VAL A 1101 12.01 14.61 5.08
CA VAL A 1101 12.91 14.00 4.09
C VAL A 1101 13.45 12.66 4.60
N TYR A 1102 13.47 11.65 3.73
CA TYR A 1102 13.77 10.26 4.08
C TYR A 1102 15.15 10.03 4.72
N ASN A 1103 16.16 10.83 4.35
CA ASN A 1103 17.56 10.71 4.81
C ASN A 1103 18.10 11.95 5.55
N VAL A 1104 17.20 12.81 6.05
CA VAL A 1104 17.59 14.00 6.82
C VAL A 1104 17.17 13.83 8.28
N GLY A 1105 18.16 13.87 9.17
CA GLY A 1105 18.01 13.98 10.61
C GLY A 1105 18.46 15.35 11.12
N PHE A 1106 18.93 15.40 12.36
CA PHE A 1106 19.49 16.63 12.93
C PHE A 1106 20.34 16.35 14.16
N ARG A 1107 21.18 17.32 14.52
CA ARG A 1107 21.81 17.40 15.85
C ARG A 1107 21.54 18.76 16.49
N ILE A 1108 21.79 18.85 17.79
CA ILE A 1108 21.56 20.08 18.56
C ILE A 1108 22.87 20.82 18.86
N VAL A 1109 22.75 22.12 19.14
CA VAL A 1109 23.79 22.92 19.78
C VAL A 1109 23.22 23.68 20.96
N ILE A 1110 24.06 24.01 21.94
CA ILE A 1110 23.73 24.86 23.08
C ILE A 1110 24.48 26.16 22.91
N GLN A 1111 23.71 27.22 22.69
CA GLN A 1111 24.26 28.54 22.52
C GLN A 1111 24.76 29.07 23.88
N PRO A 1112 25.86 29.82 23.90
CA PRO A 1112 26.30 30.50 25.11
C PRO A 1112 25.19 31.45 25.61
N PRO A 1113 25.12 31.71 26.92
CA PRO A 1113 24.13 32.63 27.49
C PRO A 1113 24.14 33.96 26.74
N ARG A 1114 22.95 34.47 26.40
CA ARG A 1114 22.82 35.85 25.91
C ARG A 1114 23.27 36.75 27.04
N ALA A 1115 24.21 37.67 26.78
CA ALA A 1115 24.49 38.73 27.74
C ALA A 1115 23.18 39.50 27.94
N HIS A 1116 22.62 39.46 29.15
CA HIS A 1116 21.52 40.34 29.49
C HIS A 1116 22.05 41.78 29.37
N GLY A 1117 21.59 42.50 28.34
CA GLY A 1117 21.78 43.94 28.26
C GLY A 1117 21.09 44.56 29.46
N LYS A 1118 21.84 45.37 30.21
CA LYS A 1118 21.26 46.38 31.09
C LYS A 1118 20.57 47.46 30.25
#